data_AF-A0A502G2Y8-F1
#
_entry.id   AF-A0A502G2Y8-F1
#
_cell.length_a   1.000
_cell.length_b   1.000
_cell.length_c   1.000
_cell.angle_alpha   90.00
_cell.angle_beta   90.00
_cell.angle_gamma   90.00
#
_symmetry.space_group_name_H-M   'P 1'
#
loop_
_entity.id
_entity.type
_entity.pdbx_description
1 polymer ?
#
loop_
_entity_poly.entity_id
_entity_poly.type
_entity_poly.pdbx_seq_one_letter_code
_entity_poly.pdbx_strand_id
1 'polypeptide(L)'
;MSRAPVFYDASGRRRRRFAMAVVAFVLLVVMAVAALAISIGAVPRAPLLPVEAEHAAITKLPPPHEPLLRRARHGLTGYARLLGAPARGVGVDQPLAIAFHVPWDPSSTASLRRHIGELDWLVPGWVSVSGPNHHITVFRDTAGREIINRANPRPLILPMIQNAIDGNWDAAGMEALLRDPKLRKKFLDTLEPWLAANGAGGAFFDFEELSPKGQQDFLTFLRETKARFAKRNWVIGIAVPVGAADEEGGWNIGAFAKVVDRVVLMAYDQHETSGEAGPIASQSWFEQSVSRAVRDVPRDKIVVAIGNYAYNWHDGTGEPLAIDEAWEAARESSAMPTFDPQSGNTGFAYEEAGSRHVVWMLDAASAYNQMRWLQKVGLSGIGLWRLGAEDPGLWSIFGRAHRTLPAASVIENIPAGTDVDIDGSGEILKIAGVPVKGVRRTQTTKDGAIGNVTFQTLPSPYVVARTGYKPGLVALTFDDGPDPTWTPKILDILKAKKVPGTFFVIGENVLTQRSLINRMVAEGHEIGSHTYTHPNLAGATQSETTFQLNTTQRLFQAFTGHTLRLFRAPYFGDAEPSTADEIDPALMAQDRGYISVGLHVDPGDWKRPGVQNIIDDTIDEVTDPKGKCDMSNPDPQCSRNIVLLHDAGGDRSETVAALPVIIDQLRAKGYTFVPVSTLAGIPKSVAMPTLSPADRAAAETDLFIFSVLGGGVIALGWLFFFAISIGIARAIILSALALIQARREGKTVFPPIDPTRFVTVMIPAFNEELVIERAVRGVLASTDVRIEVIVIDDGSSDDTSEVVTSAFAGDPRVRLLTLENGGKARALNRALELATGEIVIALDADTQFEPTTIARLARWFADPKIGAVAGNAKVGNRVNLLTKFQAVEYITAQNLERRALARMNAMTVVPGAVGAWRLAAIQQVGGYPDDTLAEDQDLTIAIQRAGWAVTYDQYAVAWTESPETIKGLAKQRFRWAFGTLQCLWKHGSIMATGRPAGLARVGLPQAILFQIVFAAISPIIDLALIVSFVMTYIAVQAHGWAQTQHDVDKMLLYWLVFTAIDLLAATVAFALERREQWRLLWLLIPQRIGYRQIMYYVVLKAITQALRGRSVGWGKLVRTGRVQAR
;
A
#
# COMPACT_ATOMS: atom_id res chain seq x y z
N MET A 1 49.68 44.97 -5.21
CA MET A 1 49.58 43.62 -4.60
C MET A 1 48.14 43.19 -4.73
N SER A 2 47.82 42.20 -5.58
CA SER A 2 46.44 41.71 -5.70
C SER A 2 46.02 41.06 -4.38
N ARG A 3 44.80 41.37 -3.93
CA ARG A 3 44.25 40.76 -2.72
C ARG A 3 43.93 39.30 -3.03
N ALA A 4 44.20 38.41 -2.08
CA ALA A 4 43.81 37.02 -2.23
C ALA A 4 42.28 36.92 -2.40
N PRO A 5 41.76 36.10 -3.35
CA PRO A 5 40.32 35.97 -3.55
C PRO A 5 39.58 35.58 -2.27
N VAL A 6 38.37 36.10 -2.08
CA VAL A 6 37.54 35.78 -0.91
C VAL A 6 37.30 34.27 -0.83
N PHE A 7 37.50 33.70 0.37
CA PHE A 7 37.53 32.27 0.73
C PHE A 7 38.79 31.49 0.36
N TYR A 8 39.74 32.03 -0.40
CA TYR A 8 40.95 31.29 -0.73
C TYR A 8 41.79 30.97 0.52
N ASP A 9 42.12 29.69 0.70
CA ASP A 9 43.01 29.20 1.76
C ASP A 9 44.22 28.49 1.14
N ALA A 10 45.32 29.23 1.00
CA ALA A 10 46.59 28.69 0.49
C ALA A 10 47.15 27.56 1.37
N SER A 11 46.80 27.50 2.66
CA SER A 11 47.31 26.47 3.58
C SER A 11 46.63 25.11 3.43
N GLY A 12 45.50 25.04 2.71
CA GLY A 12 44.71 23.81 2.53
C GLY A 12 44.08 23.24 3.82
N ARG A 13 44.23 23.91 4.96
CA ARG A 13 43.69 23.49 6.26
C ARG A 13 42.17 23.42 6.24
N ARG A 14 41.51 24.37 5.56
CA ARG A 14 40.05 24.40 5.42
C ARG A 14 39.52 23.16 4.71
N ARG A 15 40.16 22.77 3.60
CA ARG A 15 39.82 21.55 2.85
C ARG A 15 39.96 20.29 3.70
N ARG A 16 41.05 20.16 4.46
CA ARG A 16 41.27 19.01 5.36
C ARG A 16 40.20 18.95 6.46
N ARG A 17 39.93 20.07 7.14
CA ARG A 17 38.87 20.15 8.17
C ARG A 17 37.49 19.80 7.63
N PHE A 18 37.13 20.34 6.47
CA PHE A 18 35.87 20.01 5.81
C PHE A 18 35.78 18.52 5.46
N ALA A 19 36.84 17.93 4.88
CA ALA A 19 36.85 16.51 4.55
C ALA A 19 36.72 15.63 5.80
N MET A 20 37.45 15.95 6.88
CA MET A 20 37.33 15.23 8.16
C MET A 20 35.93 15.34 8.76
N ALA A 21 35.31 16.52 8.72
CA ALA A 21 33.95 16.72 9.21
C ALA A 21 32.91 15.91 8.41
N VAL A 22 33.04 15.86 7.07
CA VAL A 22 32.16 15.04 6.23
C VAL A 22 32.35 13.55 6.52
N VAL A 23 33.58 13.07 6.62
CA VAL A 23 33.87 11.67 6.96
C VAL A 23 33.32 11.33 8.34
N ALA A 24 33.53 12.18 9.35
CA ALA A 24 33.00 11.98 10.70
C ALA A 24 31.46 11.94 10.70
N PHE A 25 30.80 12.84 9.95
CA PHE A 25 29.34 12.84 9.81
C PHE A 25 28.81 11.56 9.14
N VAL A 26 29.43 11.13 8.03
CA VAL A 26 29.03 9.89 7.34
C VAL A 26 29.24 8.67 8.23
N LEU A 27 30.38 8.59 8.92
CA LEU A 27 30.63 7.51 9.88
C LEU A 27 29.60 7.51 11.02
N LEU A 28 29.24 8.68 11.55
CA LEU A 28 28.21 8.79 12.59
C LEU A 28 26.84 8.31 12.09
N VAL A 29 26.44 8.68 10.86
CA VAL A 29 25.19 8.18 10.25
C VAL A 29 25.23 6.67 10.04
N VAL A 30 26.33 6.13 9.51
CA VAL A 30 26.49 4.68 9.29
C VAL A 30 26.47 3.93 10.61
N MET A 31 27.15 4.42 11.65
CA MET A 31 27.11 3.82 12.98
C MET A 31 25.70 3.87 13.59
N ALA A 32 24.97 4.98 13.43
CA ALA A 32 23.60 5.09 13.92
C ALA A 32 22.65 4.11 13.20
N VAL A 33 22.76 3.97 11.88
CA VAL A 33 21.96 3.01 11.09
C VAL A 33 22.33 1.57 11.47
N ALA A 34 23.62 1.27 11.62
CA ALA A 34 24.06 -0.06 12.04
C ALA A 34 23.57 -0.39 13.46
N ALA A 35 23.65 0.55 14.41
CA ALA A 35 23.14 0.38 15.76
C ALA A 35 21.63 0.10 15.77
N LEU A 36 20.86 0.85 14.97
CA LEU A 36 19.41 0.64 14.82
C LEU A 36 19.11 -0.73 14.21
N ALA A 37 19.82 -1.13 13.14
CA ALA A 37 19.63 -2.42 12.50
C ALA A 37 19.96 -3.60 13.43
N ILE A 38 21.03 -3.49 14.21
CA ILE A 38 21.40 -4.48 15.23
C ILE A 38 20.32 -4.56 16.31
N SER A 39 19.84 -3.42 16.80
CA SER A 39 18.79 -3.37 17.83
C SER A 39 17.48 -4.04 17.40
N ILE A 40 17.02 -3.73 16.18
CA ILE A 40 15.80 -4.32 15.59
C ILE A 40 16.01 -5.81 15.27
N GLY A 41 17.20 -6.19 14.81
CA GLY A 41 17.52 -7.58 14.48
C GLY A 41 17.69 -8.50 15.70
N ALA A 42 18.12 -7.95 16.83
CA ALA A 42 18.46 -8.70 18.04
C ALA A 42 17.43 -8.51 19.17
N VAL A 43 16.14 -8.67 18.87
CA VAL A 43 15.07 -8.73 19.90
C VAL A 43 14.95 -10.18 20.42
N PRO A 44 15.21 -10.45 21.71
CA PRO A 44 15.01 -11.79 22.27
C PRO A 44 13.54 -12.22 22.16
N ARG A 45 13.30 -13.48 21.80
CA ARG A 45 11.95 -14.06 21.86
C ARG A 45 11.54 -14.20 23.33
N ALA A 46 10.39 -13.63 23.70
CA ALA A 46 9.84 -13.83 25.04
C ALA A 46 9.26 -15.26 25.17
N PRO A 47 9.29 -15.87 26.36
CA PRO A 47 8.65 -17.18 26.58
C PRO A 47 7.15 -17.06 26.35
N LEU A 48 6.50 -18.12 25.86
CA LEU A 48 5.05 -18.14 25.64
C LEU A 48 4.27 -17.82 26.92
N LEU A 49 3.13 -17.14 26.78
CA LEU A 49 2.25 -16.88 27.91
C LEU A 49 1.57 -18.19 28.38
N PRO A 50 1.44 -18.42 29.70
CA PRO A 50 0.80 -19.60 30.25
C PRO A 50 -0.72 -19.43 30.17
N VAL A 51 -1.25 -19.50 28.96
CA VAL A 51 -2.69 -19.53 28.71
C VAL A 51 -3.08 -20.98 28.45
N GLU A 52 -3.90 -21.53 29.35
CA GLU A 52 -4.43 -22.90 29.29
C GLU A 52 -5.71 -22.90 28.44
N ALA A 53 -5.91 -23.96 27.65
CA ALA A 53 -7.15 -24.20 26.92
C ALA A 53 -8.25 -24.66 27.90
N GLU A 54 -9.51 -24.40 27.59
CA GLU A 54 -10.65 -24.59 28.50
C GLU A 54 -11.19 -26.05 28.56
N HIS A 55 -10.41 -27.13 28.39
CA HIS A 55 -10.94 -28.48 28.63
C HIS A 55 -10.00 -29.50 29.27
N ALA A 56 -10.62 -30.48 29.96
CA ALA A 56 -9.99 -31.58 30.67
C ALA A 56 -9.56 -32.69 29.70
N ALA A 57 -8.36 -33.22 29.90
CA ALA A 57 -7.80 -34.28 29.09
C ALA A 57 -8.71 -35.54 29.03
N ILE A 58 -9.08 -35.96 27.82
CA ILE A 58 -9.76 -37.23 27.55
C ILE A 58 -8.79 -38.37 27.94
N THR A 59 -9.21 -39.21 28.89
CA THR A 59 -8.43 -40.35 29.35
C THR A 59 -8.58 -41.56 28.43
N LYS A 60 -7.44 -42.10 28.03
CA LYS A 60 -7.28 -43.34 27.25
C LYS A 60 -7.88 -44.56 27.96
N LEU A 61 -8.77 -45.30 27.30
CA LEU A 61 -9.08 -46.69 27.64
C LEU A 61 -8.22 -47.66 26.82
N PRO A 62 -7.93 -48.87 27.33
CA PRO A 62 -7.21 -49.89 26.57
C PRO A 62 -7.99 -50.25 25.29
N PRO A 63 -7.27 -50.58 24.20
CA PRO A 63 -7.89 -50.84 22.91
C PRO A 63 -8.91 -51.97 23.03
N PRO A 64 -10.11 -51.88 22.42
CA PRO A 64 -10.94 -53.06 22.28
C PRO A 64 -10.21 -54.04 21.37
N HIS A 65 -9.60 -55.06 21.99
CA HIS A 65 -9.30 -56.34 21.37
C HIS A 65 -10.60 -57.13 21.20
N GLU A 66 -11.58 -56.57 20.49
CA GLU A 66 -12.66 -57.37 19.94
C GLU A 66 -12.57 -57.29 18.43
N PRO A 67 -12.35 -58.42 17.74
CA PRO A 67 -12.56 -58.47 16.31
C PRO A 67 -14.06 -58.21 16.11
N LEU A 68 -14.40 -56.97 15.75
CA LEU A 68 -15.73 -56.65 15.24
C LEU A 68 -15.95 -57.59 14.05
N LEU A 69 -16.78 -58.60 14.30
CA LEU A 69 -17.40 -59.53 13.38
C LEU A 69 -16.70 -60.90 13.18
N ARG A 70 -17.51 -61.90 13.52
CA ARG A 70 -17.36 -63.35 13.38
C ARG A 70 -16.89 -63.71 11.96
N ARG A 71 -15.76 -64.42 11.86
CA ARG A 71 -15.27 -65.05 10.61
C ARG A 71 -16.38 -65.83 9.92
N ALA A 72 -17.04 -65.24 8.92
CA ALA A 72 -17.78 -65.96 7.90
C ALA A 72 -16.93 -65.93 6.62
N ARG A 73 -16.30 -67.06 6.31
CA ARG A 73 -15.60 -67.28 5.04
C ARG A 73 -16.62 -67.31 3.91
N HIS A 74 -16.85 -66.20 3.22
CA HIS A 74 -17.33 -66.24 1.85
C HIS A 74 -16.37 -65.48 0.95
N GLY A 75 -15.82 -66.22 -0.01
CA GLY A 75 -14.74 -65.77 -0.87
C GLY A 75 -15.18 -64.69 -1.86
N LEU A 76 -14.21 -63.85 -2.22
CA LEU A 76 -14.22 -63.02 -3.42
C LEU A 76 -14.38 -63.92 -4.66
N THR A 77 -15.61 -64.15 -5.11
CA THR A 77 -15.87 -64.82 -6.37
C THR A 77 -16.87 -64.04 -7.22
N GLY A 78 -16.37 -63.41 -8.28
CA GLY A 78 -16.94 -63.63 -9.62
C GLY A 78 -18.06 -62.72 -10.14
N TYR A 79 -18.34 -61.55 -9.57
CA TYR A 79 -19.47 -60.72 -10.04
C TYR A 79 -19.23 -59.96 -11.36
N ALA A 80 -17.98 -59.88 -11.84
CA ALA A 80 -17.69 -59.37 -13.19
C ALA A 80 -18.36 -60.19 -14.32
N ARG A 81 -18.83 -61.43 -14.05
CA ARG A 81 -19.57 -62.25 -15.02
C ARG A 81 -21.01 -61.78 -15.24
N LEU A 82 -21.63 -61.03 -14.32
CA LEU A 82 -23.03 -60.60 -14.42
C LEU A 82 -23.24 -59.42 -15.39
N LEU A 83 -22.20 -58.65 -15.70
CA LEU A 83 -22.29 -57.45 -16.55
C LEU A 83 -21.84 -57.64 -18.01
N GLY A 84 -21.49 -58.88 -18.41
CA GLY A 84 -20.93 -59.18 -19.74
C GLY A 84 -19.54 -58.57 -19.96
N ALA A 85 -18.70 -59.21 -20.78
CA ALA A 85 -17.40 -58.63 -21.13
C ALA A 85 -17.59 -57.31 -21.90
N PRO A 86 -16.73 -56.29 -21.71
CA PRO A 86 -16.84 -55.03 -22.44
C PRO A 86 -16.75 -55.30 -23.95
N ALA A 87 -17.72 -54.79 -24.71
CA ALA A 87 -17.65 -54.83 -26.16
C ALA A 87 -16.40 -54.07 -26.62
N ARG A 88 -15.43 -54.79 -27.19
CA ARG A 88 -14.28 -54.18 -27.86
C ARG A 88 -14.79 -53.27 -28.97
N GLY A 89 -14.59 -51.96 -28.81
CA GLY A 89 -14.78 -50.98 -29.89
C GLY A 89 -15.80 -49.87 -29.67
N VAL A 90 -16.39 -49.71 -28.48
CA VAL A 90 -17.18 -48.50 -28.18
C VAL A 90 -16.23 -47.44 -27.62
N GLY A 91 -16.10 -46.31 -28.33
CA GLY A 91 -15.36 -45.15 -27.82
C GLY A 91 -15.92 -44.74 -26.47
N VAL A 92 -15.08 -44.78 -25.44
CA VAL A 92 -15.44 -44.35 -24.09
C VAL A 92 -15.59 -42.84 -24.15
N ASP A 93 -16.82 -42.35 -23.99
CA ASP A 93 -17.06 -40.93 -23.67
C ASP A 93 -16.15 -40.53 -22.51
N GLN A 94 -15.58 -39.33 -22.56
CA GLN A 94 -14.63 -38.84 -21.54
C GLN A 94 -15.17 -39.13 -20.12
N PRO A 95 -14.39 -39.78 -19.22
CA PRO A 95 -14.78 -39.97 -17.83
C PRO A 95 -15.28 -38.65 -17.23
N LEU A 96 -16.34 -38.66 -16.43
CA LEU A 96 -16.88 -37.43 -15.82
C LEU A 96 -16.54 -37.40 -14.34
N ALA A 97 -15.92 -36.32 -13.89
CA ALA A 97 -15.72 -35.99 -12.48
C ALA A 97 -16.75 -34.96 -12.04
N ILE A 98 -17.66 -35.37 -11.16
CA ILE A 98 -18.76 -34.55 -10.64
C ILE A 98 -18.60 -34.39 -9.14
N ALA A 99 -18.83 -33.20 -8.58
CA ALA A 99 -18.86 -33.04 -7.13
C ALA A 99 -20.00 -32.12 -6.67
N PHE A 100 -20.44 -32.34 -5.44
CA PHE A 100 -21.57 -31.65 -4.83
C PHE A 100 -21.06 -30.61 -3.83
N HIS A 101 -21.49 -29.36 -3.98
CA HIS A 101 -21.13 -28.22 -3.12
C HIS A 101 -22.36 -27.76 -2.34
N VAL A 102 -22.21 -27.48 -1.04
CA VAL A 102 -23.30 -26.94 -0.23
C VAL A 102 -22.90 -25.61 0.40
N PRO A 103 -23.74 -24.57 0.33
CA PRO A 103 -23.37 -23.21 0.75
C PRO A 103 -23.44 -22.97 2.26
N TRP A 104 -24.03 -23.89 3.02
CA TRP A 104 -24.13 -23.80 4.48
C TRP A 104 -22.95 -24.42 5.23
N ASP A 105 -21.95 -24.96 4.51
CA ASP A 105 -20.75 -25.57 5.08
C ASP A 105 -19.48 -24.85 4.58
N PRO A 106 -18.71 -24.19 5.48
CA PRO A 106 -17.45 -23.55 5.14
C PRO A 106 -16.40 -24.50 4.54
N SER A 107 -16.29 -25.73 5.02
CA SER A 107 -15.35 -26.75 4.52
C SER A 107 -15.67 -27.13 3.09
N SER A 108 -16.96 -27.12 2.72
CA SER A 108 -17.40 -27.31 1.32
C SER A 108 -16.88 -26.21 0.41
N THR A 109 -16.95 -24.96 0.86
CA THR A 109 -16.42 -23.79 0.12
C THR A 109 -14.89 -23.83 0.02
N ALA A 110 -14.20 -24.26 1.09
CA ALA A 110 -12.75 -24.39 1.11
C ALA A 110 -12.25 -25.47 0.14
N SER A 111 -12.90 -26.65 0.13
CA SER A 111 -12.62 -27.71 -0.83
C SER A 111 -12.91 -27.27 -2.27
N LEU A 112 -14.04 -26.60 -2.51
CA LEU A 112 -14.37 -26.03 -3.81
C LEU A 112 -13.28 -25.08 -4.33
N ARG A 113 -12.76 -24.19 -3.48
CA ARG A 113 -11.70 -23.23 -3.85
C ARG A 113 -10.45 -23.93 -4.38
N ARG A 114 -10.08 -25.05 -3.75
CA ARG A 114 -8.88 -25.82 -4.11
C ARG A 114 -9.09 -26.64 -5.38
N HIS A 115 -10.26 -27.26 -5.53
CA HIS A 115 -10.46 -28.34 -6.50
C HIS A 115 -11.45 -28.04 -7.63
N ILE A 116 -12.01 -26.83 -7.73
CA ILE A 116 -12.93 -26.48 -8.83
C ILE A 116 -12.28 -26.67 -10.22
N GLY A 117 -10.97 -26.47 -10.32
CA GLY A 117 -10.18 -26.73 -11.54
C GLY A 117 -10.09 -28.20 -11.91
N GLU A 118 -10.48 -29.12 -11.04
CA GLU A 118 -10.43 -30.57 -11.24
C GLU A 118 -11.78 -31.17 -11.68
N LEU A 119 -12.87 -30.41 -11.61
CA LEU A 119 -14.23 -30.90 -11.84
C LEU A 119 -14.72 -30.71 -13.29
N ASP A 120 -15.36 -31.72 -13.88
CA ASP A 120 -16.08 -31.51 -15.13
C ASP A 120 -17.40 -30.79 -14.83
N TRP A 121 -18.17 -31.31 -13.86
CA TRP A 121 -19.46 -30.77 -13.44
C TRP A 121 -19.44 -30.43 -11.95
N LEU A 122 -20.06 -29.31 -11.60
CA LEU A 122 -20.30 -28.91 -10.22
C LEU A 122 -21.81 -28.86 -9.97
N VAL A 123 -22.24 -29.51 -8.90
CA VAL A 123 -23.65 -29.59 -8.48
C VAL A 123 -23.83 -28.78 -7.18
N PRO A 124 -24.15 -27.48 -7.24
CA PRO A 124 -24.34 -26.67 -6.05
C PRO A 124 -25.76 -26.79 -5.48
N GLY A 125 -25.86 -27.05 -4.16
CA GLY A 125 -27.09 -27.10 -3.35
C GLY A 125 -27.72 -25.73 -3.14
N TRP A 126 -28.19 -25.08 -4.20
CA TRP A 126 -28.72 -23.72 -4.13
C TRP A 126 -30.23 -23.63 -3.93
N VAL A 127 -30.99 -24.66 -4.27
CA VAL A 127 -32.45 -24.57 -4.36
C VAL A 127 -33.12 -25.71 -3.60
N SER A 128 -34.02 -25.36 -2.69
CA SER A 128 -34.93 -26.28 -2.03
C SER A 128 -36.39 -25.91 -2.30
N VAL A 129 -37.26 -26.90 -2.38
CA VAL A 129 -38.70 -26.73 -2.60
C VAL A 129 -39.46 -27.54 -1.54
N SER A 130 -40.18 -26.84 -0.65
CA SER A 130 -40.90 -27.49 0.45
C SER A 130 -42.17 -26.75 0.88
N GLY A 131 -42.98 -27.42 1.68
CA GLY A 131 -44.21 -26.92 2.29
C GLY A 131 -45.45 -27.01 1.38
N PRO A 132 -46.64 -26.81 1.96
CA PRO A 132 -47.93 -26.98 1.26
C PRO A 132 -48.17 -25.96 0.13
N ASN A 133 -47.40 -24.87 0.12
CA ASN A 133 -47.45 -23.84 -0.93
C ASN A 133 -46.31 -23.99 -1.98
N HIS A 134 -45.46 -25.02 -1.83
CA HIS A 134 -44.28 -25.28 -2.67
C HIS A 134 -43.33 -24.07 -2.75
N HIS A 135 -42.92 -23.58 -1.59
CA HIS A 135 -42.04 -22.42 -1.49
C HIS A 135 -40.65 -22.78 -2.03
N ILE A 136 -40.09 -21.93 -2.90
CA ILE A 136 -38.74 -22.09 -3.44
C ILE A 136 -37.78 -21.29 -2.57
N THR A 137 -36.97 -21.98 -1.77
CA THR A 137 -35.90 -21.39 -0.98
C THR A 137 -34.61 -21.38 -1.79
N VAL A 138 -33.96 -20.22 -1.89
CA VAL A 138 -32.66 -20.06 -2.55
C VAL A 138 -31.61 -19.73 -1.51
N PHE A 139 -30.64 -20.62 -1.32
CA PHE A 139 -29.56 -20.42 -0.35
C PHE A 139 -28.55 -19.37 -0.85
N ARG A 140 -28.10 -18.49 0.05
CA ARG A 140 -27.11 -17.45 -0.27
C ARG A 140 -25.71 -18.07 -0.27
N ASP A 141 -25.05 -18.05 -1.42
CA ASP A 141 -23.70 -18.59 -1.62
C ASP A 141 -22.75 -17.53 -2.17
N THR A 142 -22.37 -16.54 -1.37
CA THR A 142 -21.53 -15.43 -1.85
C THR A 142 -20.10 -15.92 -2.18
N ALA A 143 -19.49 -16.70 -1.29
CA ALA A 143 -18.12 -17.18 -1.44
C ALA A 143 -17.98 -18.24 -2.56
N GLY A 144 -18.88 -19.23 -2.63
CA GLY A 144 -18.86 -20.25 -3.69
C GLY A 144 -19.07 -19.65 -5.08
N ARG A 145 -19.96 -18.65 -5.20
CA ARG A 145 -20.16 -17.92 -6.47
C ARG A 145 -18.94 -17.15 -6.93
N GLU A 146 -18.19 -16.53 -6.02
CA GLU A 146 -16.94 -15.85 -6.36
C GLU A 146 -15.91 -16.83 -6.93
N ILE A 147 -15.78 -18.01 -6.31
CA ILE A 147 -14.90 -19.10 -6.77
C ILE A 147 -15.33 -19.58 -8.16
N ILE A 148 -16.62 -19.89 -8.35
CA ILE A 148 -17.18 -20.35 -9.63
C ILE A 148 -16.95 -19.34 -10.75
N ASN A 149 -17.12 -18.05 -10.47
CA ASN A 149 -16.97 -16.98 -11.48
C ASN A 149 -15.51 -16.77 -11.90
N ARG A 150 -14.54 -17.11 -11.04
CA ARG A 150 -13.09 -17.01 -11.33
C ARG A 150 -12.48 -18.29 -11.88
N ALA A 151 -13.21 -19.41 -11.87
CA ALA A 151 -12.69 -20.71 -12.25
C ALA A 151 -12.25 -20.79 -13.72
N ASN A 152 -11.06 -21.34 -13.96
CA ASN A 152 -10.53 -21.59 -15.29
C ASN A 152 -9.75 -22.93 -15.33
N PRO A 153 -10.22 -23.96 -16.06
CA PRO A 153 -11.46 -24.02 -16.83
C PRO A 153 -12.71 -24.12 -15.94
N ARG A 154 -13.76 -23.37 -16.30
CA ARG A 154 -15.03 -23.35 -15.57
C ARG A 154 -15.80 -24.68 -15.76
N PRO A 155 -16.24 -25.36 -14.68
CA PRO A 155 -17.06 -26.58 -14.79
C PRO A 155 -18.48 -26.28 -15.30
N LEU A 156 -19.18 -27.32 -15.77
CA LEU A 156 -20.62 -27.24 -16.04
C LEU A 156 -21.36 -27.11 -14.71
N ILE A 157 -22.13 -26.04 -14.54
CA ILE A 157 -22.89 -25.81 -13.32
C ILE A 157 -24.29 -26.40 -13.47
N LEU A 158 -24.62 -27.37 -12.63
CA LEU A 158 -25.95 -27.99 -12.56
C LEU A 158 -26.51 -27.80 -11.15
N PRO A 159 -27.19 -26.67 -10.87
CA PRO A 159 -27.77 -26.44 -9.56
C PRO A 159 -28.65 -27.63 -9.14
N MET A 160 -28.49 -28.05 -7.89
CA MET A 160 -29.32 -29.06 -7.26
C MET A 160 -30.63 -28.44 -6.79
N ILE A 161 -31.73 -29.06 -7.20
CA ILE A 161 -33.09 -28.74 -6.80
C ILE A 161 -33.58 -29.91 -5.96
N GLN A 162 -33.71 -29.72 -4.66
CA GLN A 162 -34.08 -30.77 -3.72
C GLN A 162 -35.44 -30.52 -3.07
N ASN A 163 -36.06 -31.58 -2.52
CA ASN A 163 -37.26 -31.50 -1.68
C ASN A 163 -36.94 -31.63 -0.17
N ALA A 164 -35.78 -31.12 0.26
CA ALA A 164 -35.36 -31.11 1.66
C ALA A 164 -34.97 -29.73 2.17
N ILE A 165 -35.37 -29.41 3.40
CA ILE A 165 -34.92 -28.23 4.14
C ILE A 165 -34.56 -28.64 5.57
N ASP A 166 -33.44 -28.14 6.09
CA ASP A 166 -32.94 -28.47 7.44
C ASP A 166 -32.89 -29.99 7.72
N GLY A 167 -32.47 -30.77 6.72
CA GLY A 167 -32.37 -32.23 6.81
C GLY A 167 -33.70 -33.00 6.72
N ASN A 168 -34.84 -32.31 6.59
CA ASN A 168 -36.15 -32.94 6.53
C ASN A 168 -36.67 -33.01 5.08
N TRP A 169 -36.99 -34.22 4.61
CA TRP A 169 -37.59 -34.47 3.31
C TRP A 169 -39.10 -34.18 3.30
N ASP A 170 -39.59 -33.51 2.25
CA ASP A 170 -41.01 -33.20 2.03
C ASP A 170 -41.56 -33.95 0.80
N ALA A 171 -41.71 -35.25 0.95
CA ALA A 171 -42.29 -36.10 -0.09
C ALA A 171 -43.72 -35.69 -0.44
N ALA A 172 -44.56 -35.42 0.57
CA ALA A 172 -45.98 -35.11 0.37
C ALA A 172 -46.19 -33.79 -0.40
N GLY A 173 -45.45 -32.74 -0.06
CA GLY A 173 -45.46 -31.48 -0.77
C GLY A 173 -44.94 -31.63 -2.20
N MET A 174 -43.83 -32.37 -2.39
CA MET A 174 -43.27 -32.58 -3.73
C MET A 174 -44.23 -33.37 -4.63
N GLU A 175 -44.86 -34.42 -4.13
CA GLU A 175 -45.85 -35.19 -4.90
C GLU A 175 -47.07 -34.36 -5.29
N ALA A 176 -47.55 -33.49 -4.41
CA ALA A 176 -48.67 -32.61 -4.72
C ALA A 176 -48.33 -31.65 -5.88
N LEU A 177 -47.10 -31.11 -5.91
CA LEU A 177 -46.60 -30.30 -7.02
C LEU A 177 -46.48 -31.12 -8.31
N LEU A 178 -45.90 -32.33 -8.22
CA LEU A 178 -45.65 -33.18 -9.38
C LEU A 178 -46.94 -33.69 -10.02
N ARG A 179 -48.01 -33.91 -9.24
CA ARG A 179 -49.30 -34.41 -9.74
C ARG A 179 -50.08 -33.40 -10.57
N ASP A 180 -50.03 -32.11 -10.23
CA ASP A 180 -50.80 -31.05 -10.90
C ASP A 180 -50.03 -30.43 -12.09
N PRO A 181 -50.52 -30.56 -13.34
CA PRO A 181 -49.87 -29.96 -14.51
C PRO A 181 -49.71 -28.44 -14.43
N LYS A 182 -50.62 -27.72 -13.75
CA LYS A 182 -50.52 -26.27 -13.57
C LYS A 182 -49.39 -25.91 -12.61
N LEU A 183 -49.20 -26.69 -11.55
CA LEU A 183 -48.13 -26.48 -10.57
C LEU A 183 -46.77 -26.83 -11.17
N ARG A 184 -46.64 -27.97 -11.88
CA ARG A 184 -45.43 -28.30 -12.65
C ARG A 184 -45.04 -27.19 -13.63
N LYS A 185 -46.03 -26.68 -14.40
CA LYS A 185 -45.80 -25.59 -15.35
C LYS A 185 -45.33 -24.32 -14.63
N LYS A 186 -46.00 -23.91 -13.55
CA LYS A 186 -45.65 -22.72 -12.76
C LYS A 186 -44.25 -22.84 -12.16
N PHE A 187 -43.90 -24.03 -11.67
CA PHE A 187 -42.59 -24.32 -11.12
C PHE A 187 -41.50 -24.15 -12.19
N LEU A 188 -41.67 -24.73 -13.38
CA LEU A 188 -40.74 -24.56 -14.50
C LEU A 188 -40.68 -23.11 -15.02
N ASP A 189 -41.81 -22.40 -15.06
CA ASP A 189 -41.86 -20.98 -15.45
C ASP A 189 -41.04 -20.08 -14.49
N THR A 190 -40.85 -20.52 -13.25
CA THR A 190 -40.06 -19.81 -12.23
C THR A 190 -38.59 -20.26 -12.25
N LEU A 191 -38.35 -21.58 -12.34
CA LEU A 191 -37.02 -22.18 -12.25
C LEU A 191 -36.17 -21.90 -13.50
N GLU A 192 -36.73 -21.99 -14.72
CA GLU A 192 -35.97 -21.84 -15.97
C GLU A 192 -35.29 -20.46 -16.10
N PRO A 193 -35.97 -19.32 -15.88
CA PRO A 193 -35.32 -18.01 -15.89
C PRO A 193 -34.26 -17.86 -14.79
N TRP A 194 -34.49 -18.44 -13.62
CA TRP A 194 -33.54 -18.38 -12.51
C TRP A 194 -32.25 -19.14 -12.82
N LEU A 195 -32.35 -20.35 -13.40
CA LEU A 195 -31.19 -21.12 -13.85
C LEU A 195 -30.38 -20.35 -14.91
N ALA A 196 -31.05 -19.69 -15.86
CA ALA A 196 -30.39 -18.86 -16.87
C ALA A 196 -29.65 -17.67 -16.26
N ALA A 197 -30.28 -16.97 -15.32
CA ALA A 197 -29.69 -15.80 -14.65
C ALA A 197 -28.46 -16.15 -13.81
N ASN A 198 -28.35 -17.40 -13.35
CA ASN A 198 -27.23 -17.88 -12.55
C ASN A 198 -26.18 -18.65 -13.38
N GLY A 199 -26.26 -18.60 -14.71
CA GLY A 199 -25.28 -19.21 -15.61
C GLY A 199 -25.24 -20.74 -15.57
N ALA A 200 -26.36 -21.39 -15.25
CA ALA A 200 -26.46 -22.84 -15.22
C ALA A 200 -26.42 -23.46 -16.63
N GLY A 201 -25.87 -24.66 -16.72
CA GLY A 201 -25.88 -25.51 -17.91
C GLY A 201 -27.03 -26.53 -17.93
N GLY A 202 -27.95 -26.44 -16.98
CA GLY A 202 -29.01 -27.42 -16.75
C GLY A 202 -29.48 -27.45 -15.30
N ALA A 203 -30.02 -28.59 -14.87
CA ALA A 203 -30.47 -28.81 -13.51
C ALA A 203 -30.20 -30.24 -13.04
N PHE A 204 -29.93 -30.38 -11.75
CA PHE A 204 -29.86 -31.66 -11.06
C PHE A 204 -31.07 -31.77 -10.12
N PHE A 205 -31.96 -32.74 -10.35
CA PHE A 205 -33.14 -32.92 -9.48
C PHE A 205 -32.89 -34.03 -8.47
N ASP A 206 -32.97 -33.66 -7.21
CA ASP A 206 -32.75 -34.54 -6.06
C ASP A 206 -34.06 -34.68 -5.27
N PHE A 207 -35.01 -35.40 -5.88
CA PHE A 207 -36.34 -35.58 -5.31
C PHE A 207 -36.46 -36.98 -4.72
N GLU A 208 -36.35 -37.04 -3.40
CA GLU A 208 -36.31 -38.29 -2.64
C GLU A 208 -37.63 -38.59 -1.93
N GLU A 209 -37.73 -39.82 -1.39
CA GLU A 209 -38.88 -40.34 -0.66
C GLU A 209 -40.22 -40.35 -1.43
N LEU A 210 -40.17 -40.36 -2.77
CA LEU A 210 -41.37 -40.40 -3.61
C LEU A 210 -42.02 -41.80 -3.66
N SER A 211 -43.34 -41.84 -3.51
CA SER A 211 -44.16 -43.05 -3.72
C SER A 211 -44.11 -43.51 -5.19
N PRO A 212 -44.52 -44.76 -5.50
CA PRO A 212 -44.54 -45.25 -6.88
C PRO A 212 -45.35 -44.37 -7.84
N LYS A 213 -46.42 -43.74 -7.36
CA LYS A 213 -47.22 -42.80 -8.13
C LYS A 213 -46.51 -41.45 -8.27
N GLY A 214 -45.89 -40.96 -7.20
CA GLY A 214 -45.03 -39.78 -7.22
C GLY A 214 -43.89 -39.90 -8.25
N GLN A 215 -43.29 -41.07 -8.37
CA GLN A 215 -42.25 -41.35 -9.37
C GLN A 215 -42.79 -41.29 -10.83
N GLN A 216 -44.02 -41.74 -11.09
CA GLN A 216 -44.65 -41.60 -12.42
C GLN A 216 -44.93 -40.14 -12.77
N ASP A 217 -45.41 -39.37 -11.78
CA ASP A 217 -45.63 -37.94 -11.90
C ASP A 217 -44.30 -37.20 -12.10
N PHE A 218 -43.23 -37.62 -11.42
CA PHE A 218 -41.87 -37.12 -11.61
C PHE A 218 -41.33 -37.40 -13.01
N LEU A 219 -41.55 -38.60 -13.55
CA LEU A 219 -41.15 -38.93 -14.91
C LEU A 219 -41.89 -38.06 -15.94
N THR A 220 -43.15 -37.72 -15.67
CA THR A 220 -43.93 -36.77 -16.50
C THR A 220 -43.34 -35.38 -16.43
N PHE A 221 -43.03 -34.89 -15.23
CA PHE A 221 -42.31 -33.64 -15.02
C PHE A 221 -40.99 -33.59 -15.80
N LEU A 222 -40.16 -34.63 -15.71
CA LEU A 222 -38.87 -34.68 -16.40
C LEU A 222 -39.00 -34.63 -17.93
N ARG A 223 -40.07 -35.21 -18.51
CA ARG A 223 -40.35 -35.09 -19.96
C ARG A 223 -40.70 -33.66 -20.34
N GLU A 224 -41.51 -32.98 -19.53
CA GLU A 224 -41.85 -31.56 -19.71
C GLU A 224 -40.60 -30.67 -19.58
N THR A 225 -39.75 -30.94 -18.58
CA THR A 225 -38.47 -30.26 -18.37
C THR A 225 -37.54 -30.46 -19.56
N LYS A 226 -37.38 -31.70 -20.05
CA LYS A 226 -36.55 -32.02 -21.22
C LYS A 226 -36.99 -31.23 -22.46
N ALA A 227 -38.30 -31.18 -22.73
CA ALA A 227 -38.83 -30.43 -23.87
C ALA A 227 -38.51 -28.93 -23.79
N ARG A 228 -38.49 -28.34 -22.58
CA ARG A 228 -38.08 -26.95 -22.38
C ARG A 228 -36.57 -26.75 -22.52
N PHE A 229 -35.78 -27.59 -21.86
CA PHE A 229 -34.33 -27.49 -21.76
C PHE A 229 -33.62 -27.76 -23.10
N ALA A 230 -34.25 -28.54 -23.99
CA ALA A 230 -33.74 -28.80 -25.34
C ALA A 230 -33.45 -27.52 -26.14
N LYS A 231 -34.20 -26.43 -25.91
CA LYS A 231 -33.97 -25.14 -26.60
C LYS A 231 -32.62 -24.48 -26.27
N ARG A 232 -32.04 -24.82 -25.12
CA ARG A 232 -30.79 -24.25 -24.61
C ARG A 232 -29.64 -25.27 -24.56
N ASN A 233 -29.88 -26.49 -25.06
CA ASN A 233 -28.96 -27.62 -24.95
C ASN A 233 -28.53 -27.89 -23.49
N TRP A 234 -29.49 -27.79 -22.57
CA TRP A 234 -29.26 -27.93 -21.14
C TRP A 234 -29.41 -29.39 -20.68
N VAL A 235 -28.56 -29.77 -19.73
CA VAL A 235 -28.45 -31.13 -19.19
C VAL A 235 -29.43 -31.34 -18.03
N ILE A 236 -30.01 -32.54 -17.96
CA ILE A 236 -30.81 -33.00 -16.83
C ILE A 236 -30.12 -34.18 -16.15
N GLY A 237 -29.73 -33.96 -14.89
CA GLY A 237 -29.28 -35.01 -13.98
C GLY A 237 -30.34 -35.30 -12.92
N ILE A 238 -30.39 -36.54 -12.42
CA ILE A 238 -31.20 -36.91 -11.25
C ILE A 238 -30.41 -37.77 -10.28
N ALA A 239 -30.69 -37.63 -8.99
CA ALA A 239 -30.25 -38.59 -7.97
C ALA A 239 -31.18 -39.81 -7.97
N VAL A 240 -30.61 -41.00 -7.76
CA VAL A 240 -31.36 -42.24 -7.60
C VAL A 240 -30.71 -43.13 -6.51
N PRO A 241 -31.45 -43.55 -5.48
CA PRO A 241 -30.95 -44.49 -4.48
C PRO A 241 -30.66 -45.88 -5.09
N VAL A 242 -29.53 -46.50 -4.74
CA VAL A 242 -29.13 -47.81 -5.32
C VAL A 242 -29.88 -49.01 -4.75
N GLY A 243 -30.48 -48.89 -3.56
CA GLY A 243 -31.33 -49.92 -2.95
C GLY A 243 -32.73 -50.01 -3.57
N ALA A 244 -33.15 -48.95 -4.26
CA ALA A 244 -34.53 -48.77 -4.69
C ALA A 244 -34.98 -49.68 -5.85
N ALA A 245 -34.12 -50.47 -6.49
CA ALA A 245 -34.55 -51.31 -7.63
C ALA A 245 -35.26 -52.61 -7.21
N ASP A 246 -35.08 -53.06 -5.96
CA ASP A 246 -35.50 -54.39 -5.48
C ASP A 246 -36.59 -54.35 -4.40
N GLU A 247 -37.03 -53.16 -3.99
CA GLU A 247 -38.11 -52.96 -3.02
C GLU A 247 -39.48 -52.91 -3.72
N GLU A 248 -40.53 -53.37 -3.04
CA GLU A 248 -41.89 -53.28 -3.58
C GLU A 248 -42.30 -51.81 -3.70
N GLY A 249 -42.39 -51.29 -4.92
CA GLY A 249 -42.56 -49.85 -5.19
C GLY A 249 -41.28 -49.09 -5.56
N GLY A 250 -40.20 -49.82 -5.83
CA GLY A 250 -38.90 -49.32 -6.23
C GLY A 250 -38.80 -48.47 -7.51
N TRP A 251 -37.67 -47.76 -7.68
CA TRP A 251 -37.41 -46.84 -8.78
C TRP A 251 -37.17 -47.56 -10.12
N ASN A 252 -37.94 -47.20 -11.16
CA ASN A 252 -37.70 -47.68 -12.52
C ASN A 252 -36.59 -46.88 -13.22
N ILE A 253 -35.33 -47.18 -12.87
CA ILE A 253 -34.14 -46.47 -13.34
C ILE A 253 -34.05 -46.43 -14.88
N GLY A 254 -34.39 -47.53 -15.55
CA GLY A 254 -34.42 -47.61 -17.02
C GLY A 254 -35.44 -46.66 -17.67
N ALA A 255 -36.59 -46.41 -17.02
CA ALA A 255 -37.57 -45.44 -17.50
C ALA A 255 -37.07 -44.00 -17.36
N PHE A 256 -36.43 -43.67 -16.24
CA PHE A 256 -35.82 -42.35 -16.03
C PHE A 256 -34.66 -42.10 -17.02
N ALA A 257 -33.77 -43.07 -17.20
CA ALA A 257 -32.63 -42.97 -18.11
C ALA A 257 -33.02 -42.73 -19.58
N LYS A 258 -34.22 -43.12 -20.02
CA LYS A 258 -34.73 -42.78 -21.36
C LYS A 258 -35.04 -41.29 -21.50
N VAL A 259 -35.38 -40.61 -20.41
CA VAL A 259 -35.76 -39.20 -20.39
C VAL A 259 -34.55 -38.31 -20.08
N VAL A 260 -33.80 -38.58 -19.01
CA VAL A 260 -32.72 -37.69 -18.54
C VAL A 260 -31.40 -37.91 -19.29
N ASP A 261 -30.44 -37.00 -19.11
CA ASP A 261 -29.11 -37.09 -19.71
C ASP A 261 -28.16 -37.93 -18.86
N ARG A 262 -28.24 -37.78 -17.52
CA ARG A 262 -27.49 -38.58 -16.55
C ARG A 262 -28.36 -39.04 -15.40
N VAL A 263 -28.14 -40.28 -14.97
CA VAL A 263 -28.64 -40.84 -13.72
C VAL A 263 -27.45 -40.97 -12.78
N VAL A 264 -27.55 -40.37 -11.60
CA VAL A 264 -26.49 -40.39 -10.59
C VAL A 264 -26.92 -41.32 -9.47
N LEU A 265 -26.25 -42.47 -9.41
CA LEU A 265 -26.51 -43.52 -8.44
C LEU A 265 -25.86 -43.18 -7.10
N MET A 266 -26.64 -43.07 -6.04
CA MET A 266 -26.15 -42.82 -4.68
C MET A 266 -25.67 -44.13 -4.06
N ALA A 267 -24.44 -44.52 -4.36
CA ALA A 267 -23.90 -45.84 -4.01
C ALA A 267 -23.22 -45.83 -2.63
N TYR A 268 -23.92 -45.32 -1.64
CA TYR A 268 -23.51 -45.19 -0.24
C TYR A 268 -24.74 -45.31 0.68
N ASP A 269 -24.55 -45.19 2.00
CA ASP A 269 -25.59 -45.38 3.04
C ASP A 269 -26.21 -46.79 3.09
N GLN A 270 -25.37 -47.83 2.99
CA GLN A 270 -25.74 -49.20 3.39
C GLN A 270 -26.14 -49.27 4.87
N HIS A 271 -25.42 -48.54 5.71
CA HIS A 271 -25.76 -48.26 7.10
C HIS A 271 -25.81 -46.73 7.25
N GLU A 272 -26.95 -46.22 7.65
CA GLU A 272 -27.24 -44.79 7.81
C GLU A 272 -27.45 -44.42 9.28
N THR A 273 -27.68 -43.13 9.55
CA THR A 273 -27.83 -42.57 10.91
C THR A 273 -28.99 -43.15 11.72
N SER A 274 -30.04 -43.65 11.05
CA SER A 274 -31.24 -44.21 11.69
C SER A 274 -31.11 -45.71 12.04
N GLY A 275 -30.05 -46.39 11.55
CA GLY A 275 -29.86 -47.84 11.64
C GLY A 275 -28.71 -48.29 12.54
N GLU A 276 -28.42 -49.60 12.53
CA GLU A 276 -27.30 -50.17 13.28
C GLU A 276 -25.93 -49.74 12.69
N ALA A 277 -24.94 -49.56 13.56
CA ALA A 277 -23.58 -49.19 13.16
C ALA A 277 -22.93 -50.25 12.25
N GLY A 278 -22.39 -49.81 11.11
CA GLY A 278 -21.73 -50.71 10.17
C GLY A 278 -21.02 -50.00 9.01
N PRO A 279 -20.38 -50.75 8.11
CA PRO A 279 -19.72 -50.17 6.94
C PRO A 279 -20.70 -49.37 6.08
N ILE A 280 -20.41 -48.07 5.87
CA ILE A 280 -21.29 -47.14 5.13
C ILE A 280 -21.55 -47.62 3.69
N ALA A 281 -20.58 -48.22 3.04
CA ALA A 281 -20.74 -48.81 1.71
C ALA A 281 -19.73 -49.95 1.52
N SER A 282 -20.01 -51.13 2.08
CA SER A 282 -19.10 -52.26 1.91
C SER A 282 -18.90 -52.60 0.43
N GLN A 283 -17.69 -52.96 0.04
CA GLN A 283 -17.32 -53.26 -1.35
C GLN A 283 -18.26 -54.29 -1.98
N SER A 284 -18.62 -55.34 -1.24
CA SER A 284 -19.53 -56.38 -1.76
C SER A 284 -20.94 -55.85 -2.00
N TRP A 285 -21.47 -55.03 -1.09
CA TRP A 285 -22.76 -54.36 -1.27
C TRP A 285 -22.71 -53.35 -2.43
N PHE A 286 -21.66 -52.54 -2.50
CA PHE A 286 -21.45 -51.56 -3.57
C PHE A 286 -21.46 -52.24 -4.95
N GLU A 287 -20.66 -53.30 -5.13
CA GLU A 287 -20.58 -54.04 -6.39
C GLU A 287 -21.94 -54.63 -6.79
N GLN A 288 -22.69 -55.18 -5.82
CA GLN A 288 -24.00 -55.78 -6.06
C GLN A 288 -25.06 -54.73 -6.38
N SER A 289 -25.13 -53.65 -5.61
CA SER A 289 -26.12 -52.58 -5.76
C SER A 289 -25.91 -51.83 -7.07
N VAL A 290 -24.67 -51.47 -7.42
CA VAL A 290 -24.37 -50.85 -8.72
C VAL A 290 -24.65 -51.82 -9.87
N SER A 291 -24.21 -53.08 -9.80
CA SER A 291 -24.46 -54.06 -10.88
C SER A 291 -25.96 -54.30 -11.13
N ARG A 292 -26.79 -54.22 -10.09
CA ARG A 292 -28.25 -54.34 -10.21
C ARG A 292 -28.85 -53.08 -10.84
N ALA A 293 -28.50 -51.90 -10.33
CA ALA A 293 -29.04 -50.61 -10.77
C ALA A 293 -28.74 -50.30 -12.25
N VAL A 294 -27.63 -50.80 -12.80
CA VAL A 294 -27.18 -50.49 -14.16
C VAL A 294 -27.66 -51.48 -15.24
N ARG A 295 -28.36 -52.56 -14.89
CA ARG A 295 -28.68 -53.67 -15.80
C ARG A 295 -29.37 -53.24 -17.10
N ASP A 296 -30.33 -52.32 -17.00
CA ASP A 296 -31.18 -51.86 -18.10
C ASP A 296 -30.96 -50.38 -18.46
N VAL A 297 -29.77 -49.85 -18.14
CA VAL A 297 -29.41 -48.43 -18.34
C VAL A 297 -28.19 -48.32 -19.26
N PRO A 298 -28.21 -47.47 -20.30
CA PRO A 298 -27.03 -47.20 -21.12
C PRO A 298 -25.86 -46.69 -20.27
N ARG A 299 -24.67 -47.30 -20.45
CA ARG A 299 -23.47 -47.04 -19.63
C ARG A 299 -23.01 -45.57 -19.68
N ASP A 300 -23.21 -44.90 -20.81
CA ASP A 300 -22.90 -43.47 -21.02
C ASP A 300 -23.79 -42.52 -20.20
N LYS A 301 -24.93 -43.02 -19.70
CA LYS A 301 -25.86 -42.24 -18.86
C LYS A 301 -25.63 -42.41 -17.37
N ILE A 302 -24.75 -43.31 -16.96
CA ILE A 302 -24.56 -43.67 -15.56
C ILE A 302 -23.41 -42.86 -14.99
N VAL A 303 -23.69 -42.21 -13.86
CA VAL A 303 -22.67 -41.70 -12.94
C VAL A 303 -22.88 -42.42 -11.62
N VAL A 304 -21.81 -42.88 -10.99
CA VAL A 304 -21.87 -43.47 -9.65
C VAL A 304 -21.31 -42.44 -8.67
N ALA A 305 -22.16 -41.93 -7.79
CA ALA A 305 -21.72 -41.09 -6.70
C ALA A 305 -21.14 -41.98 -5.59
N ILE A 306 -19.90 -41.69 -5.19
CA ILE A 306 -19.20 -42.31 -4.08
C ILE A 306 -19.27 -41.38 -2.87
N GLY A 307 -19.52 -41.97 -1.70
CA GLY A 307 -19.46 -41.26 -0.43
C GLY A 307 -18.01 -41.11 -0.01
N ASN A 308 -17.67 -39.94 0.55
CA ASN A 308 -16.39 -39.73 1.23
C ASN A 308 -16.63 -38.91 2.50
N TYR A 309 -17.02 -39.62 3.55
CA TYR A 309 -17.43 -39.10 4.85
C TYR A 309 -17.46 -40.26 5.85
N ALA A 310 -17.76 -39.96 7.11
CA ALA A 310 -17.91 -40.92 8.19
C ALA A 310 -19.26 -40.77 8.90
N TYR A 311 -19.59 -41.76 9.73
CA TYR A 311 -20.69 -41.70 10.68
C TYR A 311 -20.17 -42.15 12.05
N ASN A 312 -20.60 -41.47 13.10
CA ASN A 312 -20.37 -41.83 14.50
C ASN A 312 -21.68 -42.31 15.13
N TRP A 313 -21.75 -43.58 15.50
CA TRP A 313 -22.92 -44.12 16.20
C TRP A 313 -22.67 -44.20 17.70
N HIS A 314 -23.61 -43.66 18.47
CA HIS A 314 -23.71 -43.82 19.92
C HIS A 314 -25.17 -43.78 20.35
N ASP A 315 -25.51 -44.43 21.46
CA ASP A 315 -26.86 -44.42 22.06
C ASP A 315 -28.02 -44.82 21.12
N GLY A 316 -27.73 -45.58 20.06
CA GLY A 316 -28.72 -46.05 19.07
C GLY A 316 -29.01 -45.08 17.93
N THR A 317 -28.27 -43.97 17.83
CA THR A 317 -28.36 -42.98 16.75
C THR A 317 -26.98 -42.72 16.14
N GLY A 318 -26.93 -42.44 14.83
CA GLY A 318 -25.71 -42.04 14.13
C GLY A 318 -25.68 -40.55 13.79
N GLU A 319 -24.50 -39.96 13.81
CA GLU A 319 -24.25 -38.57 13.40
C GLU A 319 -23.24 -38.53 12.25
N PRO A 320 -23.47 -37.72 11.20
CA PRO A 320 -22.51 -37.56 10.10
C PRO A 320 -21.26 -36.83 10.55
N LEU A 321 -20.09 -37.30 10.09
CA LEU A 321 -18.80 -36.66 10.28
C LEU A 321 -18.08 -36.50 8.93
N ALA A 322 -17.34 -35.42 8.78
CA ALA A 322 -16.28 -35.33 7.77
C ALA A 322 -15.12 -36.28 8.12
N ILE A 323 -14.28 -36.61 7.13
CA ILE A 323 -13.16 -37.54 7.35
C ILE A 323 -12.11 -36.97 8.31
N ASP A 324 -11.88 -35.66 8.29
CA ASP A 324 -10.97 -34.98 9.21
C ASP A 324 -11.50 -34.96 10.65
N GLU A 325 -12.79 -34.70 10.86
CA GLU A 325 -13.46 -34.84 12.17
C GLU A 325 -13.33 -36.28 12.70
N ALA A 326 -13.45 -37.28 11.83
CA ALA A 326 -13.24 -38.67 12.23
C ALA A 326 -11.77 -38.96 12.62
N TRP A 327 -10.79 -38.36 11.94
CA TRP A 327 -9.38 -38.47 12.33
C TRP A 327 -9.05 -37.71 13.62
N GLU A 328 -9.75 -36.62 13.88
CA GLU A 328 -9.68 -35.85 15.12
C GLU A 328 -10.20 -36.67 16.29
N ALA A 329 -11.41 -37.21 16.21
CA ALA A 329 -11.98 -38.10 17.22
C ALA A 329 -11.07 -39.32 17.48
N ALA A 330 -10.44 -39.87 16.44
CA ALA A 330 -9.45 -40.94 16.57
C ALA A 330 -8.17 -40.50 17.31
N ARG A 331 -7.69 -39.28 17.05
CA ARG A 331 -6.49 -38.71 17.70
C ARG A 331 -6.74 -38.41 19.17
N GLU A 332 -7.86 -37.77 19.48
CA GLU A 332 -8.26 -37.39 20.85
C GLU A 332 -8.52 -38.62 21.71
N SER A 333 -9.23 -39.60 21.16
CA SER A 333 -9.50 -40.86 21.85
C SER A 333 -8.30 -41.82 21.85
N SER A 334 -7.21 -41.47 21.15
CA SER A 334 -6.04 -42.33 20.91
C SER A 334 -6.39 -43.67 20.24
N ALA A 335 -7.54 -43.77 19.56
CA ALA A 335 -7.96 -44.93 18.79
C ALA A 335 -7.45 -44.82 17.35
N MET A 336 -6.53 -45.70 16.93
CA MET A 336 -6.07 -45.71 15.54
C MET A 336 -7.09 -46.39 14.63
N PRO A 337 -7.51 -45.74 13.51
CA PRO A 337 -8.40 -46.33 12.54
C PRO A 337 -7.84 -47.64 11.98
N THR A 338 -8.70 -48.65 11.84
CA THR A 338 -8.35 -49.96 11.30
C THR A 338 -9.14 -50.23 10.03
N PHE A 339 -8.45 -50.62 8.97
CA PHE A 339 -9.08 -51.04 7.71
C PHE A 339 -9.60 -52.46 7.82
N ASP A 340 -10.86 -52.68 7.48
CA ASP A 340 -11.45 -54.01 7.36
C ASP A 340 -11.33 -54.51 5.92
N PRO A 341 -10.49 -55.52 5.62
CA PRO A 341 -10.33 -56.07 4.27
C PRO A 341 -11.60 -56.70 3.68
N GLN A 342 -12.57 -57.08 4.52
CA GLN A 342 -13.78 -57.73 4.06
C GLN A 342 -14.81 -56.74 3.54
N SER A 343 -15.04 -55.64 4.27
CA SER A 343 -15.90 -54.55 3.80
C SER A 343 -15.16 -53.59 2.87
N GLY A 344 -13.84 -53.44 2.98
CA GLY A 344 -13.09 -52.41 2.27
C GLY A 344 -13.24 -51.01 2.87
N ASN A 345 -13.79 -50.91 4.10
CA ASN A 345 -13.99 -49.65 4.82
C ASN A 345 -13.10 -49.59 6.06
N THR A 346 -12.80 -48.38 6.50
CA THR A 346 -12.03 -48.12 7.71
C THR A 346 -12.99 -47.83 8.86
N GLY A 347 -12.64 -48.23 10.08
CA GLY A 347 -13.41 -47.89 11.27
C GLY A 347 -12.61 -47.98 12.57
N PHE A 348 -13.19 -47.45 13.64
CA PHE A 348 -12.67 -47.52 15.01
C PHE A 348 -13.80 -47.34 16.02
N ALA A 349 -13.50 -47.52 17.31
CA ALA A 349 -14.45 -47.31 18.38
C ALA A 349 -13.74 -46.70 19.59
N TYR A 350 -14.46 -45.88 20.35
CA TYR A 350 -13.99 -45.24 21.58
C TYR A 350 -15.13 -45.11 22.59
N GLU A 351 -14.82 -44.64 23.80
CA GLU A 351 -15.80 -44.38 24.86
C GLU A 351 -15.65 -42.93 25.31
N GLU A 352 -16.76 -42.23 25.46
CA GLU A 352 -16.83 -40.83 25.86
C GLU A 352 -18.00 -40.65 26.82
N ALA A 353 -17.76 -40.03 27.98
CA ALA A 353 -18.77 -39.79 29.02
C ALA A 353 -19.61 -41.02 29.44
N GLY A 354 -19.10 -42.24 29.26
CA GLY A 354 -19.80 -43.50 29.56
C GLY A 354 -20.67 -44.05 28.42
N SER A 355 -20.67 -43.41 27.25
CA SER A 355 -21.29 -43.90 26.00
C SER A 355 -20.23 -44.49 25.06
N ARG A 356 -20.60 -45.56 24.34
CA ARG A 356 -19.72 -46.23 23.36
C ARG A 356 -19.99 -45.67 21.97
N HIS A 357 -18.94 -45.11 21.37
CA HIS A 357 -18.95 -44.57 20.02
C HIS A 357 -18.33 -45.56 19.03
N VAL A 358 -18.98 -45.77 17.89
CA VAL A 358 -18.49 -46.60 16.78
C VAL A 358 -18.47 -45.77 15.52
N VAL A 359 -17.28 -45.61 14.93
CA VAL A 359 -17.06 -44.80 13.74
C VAL A 359 -16.71 -45.69 12.56
N TRP A 360 -17.43 -45.53 11.46
CA TRP A 360 -17.08 -46.09 10.14
C TRP A 360 -16.88 -44.95 9.15
N MET A 361 -15.93 -45.11 8.22
CA MET A 361 -15.59 -44.08 7.24
C MET A 361 -15.43 -44.65 5.84
N LEU A 362 -15.80 -43.83 4.85
CA LEU A 362 -15.47 -44.00 3.43
C LEU A 362 -14.28 -43.09 3.11
N ASP A 363 -13.07 -43.60 3.29
CA ASP A 363 -11.83 -42.84 3.06
C ASP A 363 -11.33 -43.01 1.62
N ALA A 364 -10.16 -42.44 1.29
CA ALA A 364 -9.60 -42.59 -0.06
C ALA A 364 -9.26 -44.05 -0.44
N ALA A 365 -9.07 -44.96 0.53
CA ALA A 365 -8.82 -46.37 0.24
C ALA A 365 -10.10 -47.10 -0.17
N SER A 366 -11.22 -46.82 0.50
CA SER A 366 -12.55 -47.29 0.08
C SER A 366 -12.88 -46.78 -1.32
N ALA A 367 -12.70 -45.48 -1.56
CA ALA A 367 -12.92 -44.86 -2.88
C ALA A 367 -12.03 -45.48 -3.97
N TYR A 368 -10.74 -45.74 -3.69
CA TYR A 368 -9.84 -46.38 -4.64
C TYR A 368 -10.36 -47.75 -5.10
N ASN A 369 -10.81 -48.59 -4.15
CA ASN A 369 -11.36 -49.91 -4.46
C ASN A 369 -12.65 -49.84 -5.28
N GLN A 370 -13.56 -48.93 -4.94
CA GLN A 370 -14.79 -48.68 -5.67
C GLN A 370 -14.51 -48.18 -7.10
N MET A 371 -13.68 -47.15 -7.25
CA MET A 371 -13.30 -46.57 -8.56
C MET A 371 -12.57 -47.57 -9.45
N ARG A 372 -11.67 -48.38 -8.88
CA ARG A 372 -10.99 -49.46 -9.61
C ARG A 372 -11.99 -50.45 -10.20
N TRP A 373 -12.97 -50.86 -9.39
CA TRP A 373 -14.00 -51.78 -9.85
C TRP A 373 -14.88 -51.15 -10.94
N LEU A 374 -15.32 -49.91 -10.76
CA LEU A 374 -16.10 -49.16 -11.76
C LEU A 374 -15.38 -49.09 -13.11
N GLN A 375 -14.08 -48.72 -13.12
CA GLN A 375 -13.27 -48.69 -14.33
C GLN A 375 -13.17 -50.08 -14.99
N LYS A 376 -13.00 -51.14 -14.19
CA LYS A 376 -12.94 -52.52 -14.69
C LYS A 376 -14.25 -52.98 -15.33
N VAL A 377 -15.39 -52.57 -14.78
CA VAL A 377 -16.70 -52.91 -15.35
C VAL A 377 -17.12 -51.95 -16.47
N GLY A 378 -16.35 -50.91 -16.78
CA GLY A 378 -16.63 -49.97 -17.88
C GLY A 378 -17.63 -48.87 -17.53
N LEU A 379 -17.63 -48.41 -16.27
CA LEU A 379 -18.34 -47.22 -15.79
C LEU A 379 -17.30 -46.15 -15.42
N SER A 380 -17.36 -44.99 -16.06
CA SER A 380 -16.35 -43.94 -15.95
C SER A 380 -16.86 -42.60 -15.41
N GLY A 381 -18.18 -42.44 -15.25
CA GLY A 381 -18.78 -41.29 -14.58
C GLY A 381 -18.77 -41.48 -13.07
N ILE A 382 -18.10 -40.58 -12.33
CA ILE A 382 -17.96 -40.65 -10.88
C ILE A 382 -18.39 -39.32 -10.26
N GLY A 383 -19.27 -39.39 -9.25
CA GLY A 383 -19.67 -38.27 -8.42
C GLY A 383 -19.04 -38.35 -7.03
N LEU A 384 -18.69 -37.22 -6.42
CA LEU A 384 -18.22 -37.13 -5.05
C LEU A 384 -19.28 -36.46 -4.16
N TRP A 385 -19.86 -37.23 -3.24
CA TRP A 385 -20.71 -36.72 -2.17
C TRP A 385 -19.93 -36.69 -0.85
N ARG A 386 -19.56 -35.51 -0.32
CA ARG A 386 -19.68 -34.15 -0.90
C ARG A 386 -18.40 -33.36 -0.63
N LEU A 387 -18.21 -32.23 -1.35
CA LEU A 387 -17.07 -31.35 -1.10
C LEU A 387 -17.08 -30.86 0.35
N GLY A 388 -15.91 -30.89 0.98
CA GLY A 388 -15.66 -30.49 2.36
C GLY A 388 -15.62 -31.67 3.33
N ALA A 389 -16.23 -32.80 3.01
CA ALA A 389 -16.24 -33.98 3.88
C ALA A 389 -15.14 -35.00 3.54
N GLU A 390 -14.52 -34.86 2.35
CA GLU A 390 -13.66 -35.88 1.79
C GLU A 390 -12.28 -35.99 2.45
N ASP A 391 -11.73 -37.19 2.41
CA ASP A 391 -10.31 -37.46 2.59
C ASP A 391 -9.51 -36.66 1.55
N PRO A 392 -8.60 -35.74 1.96
CA PRO A 392 -7.83 -34.93 1.02
C PRO A 392 -6.97 -35.75 0.05
N GLY A 393 -6.62 -37.00 0.43
CA GLY A 393 -5.93 -37.95 -0.43
C GLY A 393 -6.76 -38.42 -1.63
N LEU A 394 -8.08 -38.29 -1.60
CA LEU A 394 -8.98 -38.65 -2.72
C LEU A 394 -8.63 -37.89 -4.00
N TRP A 395 -8.25 -36.61 -3.89
CA TRP A 395 -7.88 -35.78 -5.04
C TRP A 395 -6.61 -36.26 -5.78
N SER A 396 -5.83 -37.16 -5.19
CA SER A 396 -4.72 -37.82 -5.91
C SER A 396 -5.18 -38.90 -6.91
N ILE A 397 -6.46 -39.29 -6.86
CA ILE A 397 -7.06 -40.36 -7.68
C ILE A 397 -8.37 -39.96 -8.36
N PHE A 398 -8.98 -38.83 -7.98
CA PHE A 398 -10.25 -38.31 -8.50
C PHE A 398 -10.04 -36.99 -9.25
N GLY A 399 -10.94 -36.63 -10.16
CA GLY A 399 -10.87 -35.38 -10.94
C GLY A 399 -10.40 -35.57 -12.40
N ARG A 400 -10.47 -34.49 -13.18
CA ARG A 400 -10.21 -34.50 -14.64
C ARG A 400 -8.78 -34.88 -15.01
N ALA A 401 -7.83 -34.69 -14.10
CA ALA A 401 -6.43 -35.09 -14.27
C ALA A 401 -6.23 -36.61 -14.11
N HIS A 402 -7.19 -37.31 -13.50
CA HIS A 402 -7.08 -38.71 -13.10
C HIS A 402 -8.07 -39.61 -13.86
N ARG A 403 -8.14 -39.45 -15.19
CA ARG A 403 -9.00 -40.25 -16.10
C ARG A 403 -8.71 -41.76 -16.03
N THR A 404 -7.47 -42.13 -15.70
CA THR A 404 -7.04 -43.51 -15.41
C THR A 404 -6.60 -43.59 -13.97
N LEU A 405 -7.03 -44.63 -13.24
CA LEU A 405 -6.68 -44.77 -11.82
C LEU A 405 -5.16 -45.02 -11.68
N PRO A 406 -4.43 -44.18 -10.91
CA PRO A 406 -3.00 -44.39 -10.65
C PRO A 406 -2.77 -45.56 -9.66
N ALA A 407 -1.51 -45.86 -9.35
CA ALA A 407 -1.19 -46.89 -8.36
C ALA A 407 -1.63 -46.48 -6.94
N ALA A 408 -2.14 -47.42 -6.14
CA ALA A 408 -2.62 -47.17 -4.76
C ALA A 408 -1.62 -46.45 -3.85
N SER A 409 -0.32 -46.51 -4.13
CA SER A 409 0.70 -45.79 -3.33
C SER A 409 0.56 -44.27 -3.37
N VAL A 410 -0.20 -43.68 -4.30
CA VAL A 410 -0.37 -42.21 -4.36
C VAL A 410 -1.20 -41.65 -3.20
N ILE A 411 -2.08 -42.47 -2.59
CA ILE A 411 -2.90 -42.05 -1.43
C ILE A 411 -2.17 -42.22 -0.08
N GLU A 412 -0.93 -42.73 -0.07
CA GLU A 412 -0.19 -43.01 1.18
C GLU A 412 0.20 -41.76 1.95
N ASN A 413 0.47 -40.66 1.25
CA ASN A 413 0.70 -39.37 1.88
C ASN A 413 -0.65 -38.66 2.03
N ILE A 414 -1.04 -38.38 3.26
CA ILE A 414 -2.26 -37.64 3.55
C ILE A 414 -1.83 -36.18 3.76
N PRO A 415 -2.30 -35.23 2.91
CA PRO A 415 -2.10 -33.80 3.16
C PRO A 415 -2.47 -33.44 4.60
N ALA A 416 -1.80 -32.44 5.17
CA ALA A 416 -2.26 -31.94 6.46
C ALA A 416 -3.69 -31.42 6.30
N GLY A 417 -4.53 -31.62 7.31
CA GLY A 417 -5.93 -31.15 7.29
C GLY A 417 -5.95 -29.67 6.91
N THR A 418 -6.93 -29.29 6.09
CA THR A 418 -6.99 -27.93 5.55
C THR A 418 -7.81 -26.98 6.40
N ASP A 419 -8.48 -27.53 7.40
CA ASP A 419 -9.42 -26.82 8.22
C ASP A 419 -8.68 -26.34 9.48
N VAL A 420 -9.39 -25.64 10.36
CA VAL A 420 -8.82 -25.08 11.59
C VAL A 420 -9.64 -25.66 12.71
N ASP A 421 -9.02 -26.50 13.52
CA ASP A 421 -9.62 -27.00 14.74
C ASP A 421 -9.58 -25.88 15.77
N ILE A 422 -10.74 -25.51 16.29
CA ILE A 422 -10.90 -24.43 17.26
C ILE A 422 -11.37 -25.06 18.57
N ASP A 423 -10.49 -25.06 19.57
CA ASP A 423 -10.76 -25.62 20.89
C ASP A 423 -10.96 -24.50 21.92
N GLY A 424 -12.07 -24.51 22.65
CA GLY A 424 -12.39 -23.55 23.72
C GLY A 424 -13.21 -22.34 23.29
N SER A 425 -13.49 -21.44 24.24
CA SER A 425 -14.39 -20.30 24.06
C SER A 425 -13.68 -18.97 24.34
N GLY A 426 -14.07 -17.87 23.67
CA GLY A 426 -13.45 -16.55 23.87
C GLY A 426 -12.60 -16.05 22.69
N GLU A 427 -12.27 -14.76 22.71
CA GLU A 427 -11.62 -14.07 21.59
C GLU A 427 -10.09 -14.01 21.68
N ILE A 428 -9.46 -14.70 22.63
CA ILE A 428 -8.01 -14.70 22.79
C ILE A 428 -7.44 -16.00 22.23
N LEU A 429 -6.55 -15.87 21.24
CA LEU A 429 -6.11 -16.99 20.39
C LEU A 429 -4.70 -17.43 20.74
N LYS A 430 -4.53 -18.75 20.85
CA LYS A 430 -3.24 -19.43 20.99
C LYS A 430 -3.18 -20.58 19.97
N ILE A 431 -2.14 -20.60 19.16
CA ILE A 431 -1.90 -21.71 18.23
C ILE A 431 -1.33 -22.89 19.04
N ALA A 432 -2.19 -23.85 19.37
CA ALA A 432 -1.87 -25.03 20.18
C ALA A 432 -1.19 -26.12 19.36
N GLY A 433 -1.48 -26.21 18.06
CA GLY A 433 -0.91 -27.20 17.14
C GLY A 433 -0.73 -26.62 15.74
N VAL A 434 0.37 -27.02 15.08
CA VAL A 434 0.60 -26.73 13.66
C VAL A 434 0.23 -27.96 12.83
N PRO A 435 -0.17 -27.81 11.55
CA PRO A 435 -0.66 -28.91 10.76
C PRO A 435 0.40 -30.01 10.59
N VAL A 436 0.00 -31.25 10.87
CA VAL A 436 0.84 -32.43 10.67
C VAL A 436 0.30 -33.19 9.47
N LYS A 437 1.19 -33.58 8.55
CA LYS A 437 0.83 -34.46 7.43
C LYS A 437 0.62 -35.88 7.95
N GLY A 438 -0.47 -36.51 7.51
CA GLY A 438 -0.73 -37.91 7.81
C GLY A 438 0.02 -38.85 6.88
N VAL A 439 0.19 -40.09 7.33
CA VAL A 439 0.78 -41.17 6.53
C VAL A 439 -0.01 -42.45 6.77
N ARG A 440 -0.49 -43.05 5.69
CA ARG A 440 -1.02 -44.42 5.66
C ARG A 440 -0.17 -45.28 4.72
N ARG A 441 -0.13 -46.59 4.95
CA ARG A 441 0.52 -47.56 4.06
C ARG A 441 -0.53 -48.48 3.47
N THR A 442 -0.51 -48.61 2.15
CA THR A 442 -1.43 -49.48 1.42
C THR A 442 -0.73 -50.80 1.09
N GLN A 443 -1.43 -51.92 1.27
CA GLN A 443 -0.98 -53.22 0.79
C GLN A 443 -1.96 -53.69 -0.28
N THR A 444 -1.48 -53.86 -1.50
CA THR A 444 -2.32 -54.28 -2.62
C THR A 444 -2.37 -55.80 -2.76
N THR A 445 -3.54 -56.29 -3.14
CA THR A 445 -3.76 -57.69 -3.51
C THR A 445 -3.15 -57.98 -4.89
N LYS A 446 -3.05 -59.26 -5.27
CA LYS A 446 -2.53 -59.67 -6.60
C LYS A 446 -3.32 -59.10 -7.77
N ASP A 447 -4.60 -58.82 -7.58
CA ASP A 447 -5.43 -58.19 -8.61
C ASP A 447 -5.30 -56.65 -8.61
N GLY A 448 -4.64 -56.05 -7.62
CA GLY A 448 -4.38 -54.61 -7.55
C GLY A 448 -5.42 -53.80 -6.77
N ALA A 449 -6.32 -54.46 -6.03
CA ALA A 449 -7.17 -53.81 -5.02
C ALA A 449 -6.35 -53.54 -3.74
N ILE A 450 -6.78 -52.61 -2.91
CA ILE A 450 -6.24 -52.41 -1.56
C ILE A 450 -6.82 -53.49 -0.66
N GLY A 451 -5.95 -54.36 -0.14
CA GLY A 451 -6.31 -55.43 0.78
C GLY A 451 -6.03 -55.12 2.24
N ASN A 452 -5.22 -54.09 2.54
CA ASN A 452 -5.00 -53.60 3.90
C ASN A 452 -4.50 -52.15 3.89
N VAL A 453 -4.84 -51.39 4.93
CA VAL A 453 -4.30 -50.05 5.20
C VAL A 453 -3.79 -49.98 6.63
N THR A 454 -2.59 -49.45 6.83
CA THR A 454 -2.04 -49.19 8.15
C THR A 454 -1.74 -47.70 8.29
N PHE A 455 -2.41 -47.03 9.23
CA PHE A 455 -2.14 -45.64 9.57
C PHE A 455 -0.88 -45.56 10.44
N GLN A 456 0.10 -44.77 10.01
CA GLN A 456 1.35 -44.51 10.76
C GLN A 456 1.22 -43.21 11.56
N THR A 457 0.65 -42.18 10.94
CA THR A 457 0.39 -40.87 11.54
C THR A 457 -0.93 -40.36 10.99
N LEU A 458 -1.84 -39.90 11.84
CA LEU A 458 -3.05 -39.22 11.40
C LEU A 458 -2.72 -37.76 11.06
N PRO A 459 -3.32 -37.17 10.00
CA PRO A 459 -3.15 -35.76 9.74
C PRO A 459 -3.81 -34.93 10.85
N SER A 460 -3.34 -33.71 11.05
CA SER A 460 -4.01 -32.72 11.90
C SER A 460 -4.06 -31.35 11.21
N PRO A 461 -5.14 -30.59 11.41
CA PRO A 461 -5.23 -29.18 11.01
C PRO A 461 -4.35 -28.29 11.89
N TYR A 462 -4.42 -26.97 11.67
CA TYR A 462 -4.02 -26.02 12.72
C TYR A 462 -4.98 -26.18 13.90
N VAL A 463 -4.45 -26.23 15.12
CA VAL A 463 -5.26 -26.23 16.34
C VAL A 463 -5.13 -24.87 17.00
N VAL A 464 -6.23 -24.13 17.06
CA VAL A 464 -6.34 -22.81 17.68
C VAL A 464 -7.10 -22.97 18.98
N ALA A 465 -6.39 -22.88 20.09
CA ALA A 465 -7.00 -22.79 21.40
C ALA A 465 -7.50 -21.37 21.66
N ARG A 466 -8.78 -21.24 22.00
CA ARG A 466 -9.47 -20.02 22.41
C ARG A 466 -9.64 -19.98 23.92
N THR A 467 -9.56 -18.77 24.47
CA THR A 467 -9.90 -18.49 25.86
C THR A 467 -10.48 -17.09 25.99
N GLY A 468 -11.00 -16.77 27.18
CA GLY A 468 -11.34 -15.41 27.57
C GLY A 468 -12.84 -15.14 27.68
N TYR A 469 -13.68 -16.15 27.41
CA TYR A 469 -15.11 -16.02 27.59
C TYR A 469 -15.46 -15.89 29.07
N LYS A 470 -16.04 -14.74 29.45
CA LYS A 470 -16.46 -14.47 30.83
C LYS A 470 -17.79 -13.72 30.83
N PRO A 471 -18.94 -14.40 31.02
CA PRO A 471 -20.25 -13.76 30.97
C PRO A 471 -20.32 -12.49 31.83
N GLY A 472 -20.87 -11.42 31.25
CA GLY A 472 -21.03 -10.12 31.92
C GLY A 472 -19.76 -9.26 32.02
N LEU A 473 -18.61 -9.70 31.50
CA LEU A 473 -17.41 -8.86 31.38
C LEU A 473 -17.26 -8.30 29.96
N VAL A 474 -16.70 -7.10 29.78
CA VAL A 474 -16.40 -6.53 28.47
C VAL A 474 -15.04 -5.81 28.48
N ALA A 475 -14.23 -6.02 27.45
CA ALA A 475 -13.02 -5.26 27.19
C ALA A 475 -13.23 -4.32 26.00
N LEU A 476 -12.96 -3.03 26.22
CA LEU A 476 -12.91 -2.04 25.15
C LEU A 476 -11.48 -1.99 24.57
N THR A 477 -11.37 -2.29 23.29
CA THR A 477 -10.10 -2.27 22.56
C THR A 477 -10.07 -1.15 21.52
N PHE A 478 -8.90 -0.56 21.30
CA PHE A 478 -8.70 0.56 20.39
C PHE A 478 -7.52 0.31 19.44
N ASP A 479 -7.77 0.32 18.14
CA ASP A 479 -6.75 0.09 17.12
C ASP A 479 -6.32 1.38 16.41
N ASP A 480 -5.17 1.30 15.74
CA ASP A 480 -4.49 2.31 14.91
C ASP A 480 -3.73 3.42 15.65
N GLY A 481 -4.02 3.66 16.93
CA GLY A 481 -3.41 4.75 17.70
C GLY A 481 -1.90 4.66 17.88
N PRO A 482 -1.28 5.69 18.50
CA PRO A 482 -1.91 6.90 19.02
C PRO A 482 -1.99 8.05 17.99
N ASP A 483 -3.14 8.74 17.93
CA ASP A 483 -3.33 9.99 17.19
C ASP A 483 -3.33 11.21 18.16
N PRO A 484 -2.63 12.31 17.83
CA PRO A 484 -2.54 13.48 18.73
C PRO A 484 -3.85 14.26 18.94
N THR A 485 -4.88 14.02 18.14
CA THR A 485 -6.18 14.70 18.19
C THR A 485 -7.26 13.84 18.85
N TRP A 486 -7.29 12.54 18.55
CA TRP A 486 -8.39 11.64 18.93
C TRP A 486 -8.09 10.83 20.18
N THR A 487 -6.93 10.18 20.25
CA THR A 487 -6.49 9.37 21.41
C THR A 487 -6.61 10.14 22.74
N PRO A 488 -6.19 11.42 22.88
CA PRO A 488 -6.35 12.15 24.14
C PRO A 488 -7.80 12.26 24.60
N LYS A 489 -8.75 12.45 23.68
CA LYS A 489 -10.19 12.59 23.98
C LYS A 489 -10.78 11.26 24.46
N ILE A 490 -10.36 10.16 23.84
CA ILE A 490 -10.74 8.80 24.27
C ILE A 490 -10.20 8.53 25.67
N LEU A 491 -8.93 8.82 25.93
CA LEU A 491 -8.32 8.67 27.26
C LEU A 491 -9.04 9.52 28.32
N ASP A 492 -9.44 10.75 27.98
CA ASP A 492 -10.22 11.62 28.88
C ASP A 492 -11.59 10.99 29.23
N ILE A 493 -12.28 10.40 28.25
CA ILE A 493 -13.55 9.70 28.45
C ILE A 493 -13.36 8.46 29.34
N LEU A 494 -12.38 7.61 29.03
CA LEU A 494 -12.08 6.40 29.80
C LEU A 494 -11.74 6.74 31.26
N LYS A 495 -10.93 7.78 31.47
CA LYS A 495 -10.57 8.29 32.79
C LYS A 495 -11.79 8.82 33.55
N ALA A 496 -12.64 9.62 32.90
CA ALA A 496 -13.86 10.16 33.50
C ALA A 496 -14.85 9.05 33.88
N LYS A 497 -14.98 8.03 33.02
CA LYS A 497 -15.84 6.87 33.25
C LYS A 497 -15.22 5.79 34.14
N LYS A 498 -13.93 5.90 34.49
CA LYS A 498 -13.15 4.89 35.22
C LYS A 498 -13.21 3.52 34.55
N VAL A 499 -12.98 3.48 33.24
CA VAL A 499 -13.00 2.28 32.42
C VAL A 499 -11.56 1.98 31.94
N PRO A 500 -11.03 0.77 32.16
CA PRO A 500 -9.77 0.37 31.53
C PRO A 500 -9.99 0.17 30.02
N GLY A 501 -8.95 0.42 29.24
CA GLY A 501 -8.94 0.19 27.79
C GLY A 501 -7.66 -0.54 27.41
N THR A 502 -7.70 -1.26 26.30
CA THR A 502 -6.55 -1.95 25.72
C THR A 502 -6.28 -1.40 24.32
N PHE A 503 -5.12 -0.80 24.08
CA PHE A 503 -4.79 -0.10 22.84
C PHE A 503 -3.80 -0.92 22.00
N PHE A 504 -4.14 -1.25 20.75
CA PHE A 504 -3.23 -1.87 19.79
C PHE A 504 -2.61 -0.78 18.92
N VAL A 505 -1.34 -0.47 19.20
CA VAL A 505 -0.69 0.73 18.65
C VAL A 505 0.15 0.42 17.42
N ILE A 506 0.16 1.38 16.48
CA ILE A 506 1.03 1.39 15.31
C ILE A 506 2.36 2.06 15.68
N GLY A 507 3.48 1.35 15.49
CA GLY A 507 4.80 1.84 15.87
C GLY A 507 5.22 3.17 15.22
N GLU A 508 4.85 3.42 13.96
CA GLU A 508 5.09 4.70 13.29
C GLU A 508 4.41 5.87 14.02
N ASN A 509 3.18 5.67 14.50
CA ASN A 509 2.45 6.65 15.29
C ASN A 509 3.11 6.85 16.66
N VAL A 510 3.53 5.76 17.32
CA VAL A 510 4.25 5.80 18.59
C VAL A 510 5.49 6.69 18.52
N LEU A 511 6.25 6.65 17.40
CA LEU A 511 7.54 7.35 17.24
C LEU A 511 7.49 8.84 17.57
N THR A 512 6.35 9.49 17.28
CA THR A 512 6.14 10.93 17.54
C THR A 512 5.27 11.22 18.77
N GLN A 513 4.68 10.19 19.40
CA GLN A 513 3.65 10.32 20.44
C GLN A 513 4.07 9.71 21.79
N ARG A 514 5.35 9.84 22.16
CA ARG A 514 5.88 9.33 23.44
C ARG A 514 5.07 9.76 24.67
N SER A 515 4.57 11.00 24.69
CA SER A 515 3.76 11.53 25.79
C SER A 515 2.43 10.79 25.96
N LEU A 516 1.77 10.42 24.86
CA LEU A 516 0.50 9.70 24.89
C LEU A 516 0.69 8.26 25.31
N ILE A 517 1.74 7.58 24.84
CA ILE A 517 2.05 6.23 25.28
C ILE A 517 2.38 6.18 26.78
N ASN A 518 3.18 7.12 27.28
CA ASN A 518 3.43 7.22 28.71
C ASN A 518 2.17 7.55 29.52
N ARG A 519 1.27 8.37 28.97
CA ARG A 519 -0.03 8.66 29.58
C ARG A 519 -0.90 7.38 29.65
N MET A 520 -0.98 6.60 28.58
CA MET A 520 -1.72 5.33 28.55
C MET A 520 -1.26 4.39 29.66
N VAL A 521 0.05 4.19 29.79
CA VAL A 521 0.64 3.35 30.84
C VAL A 521 0.34 3.91 32.23
N ALA A 522 0.54 5.22 32.44
CA ALA A 522 0.33 5.88 33.73
C ALA A 522 -1.15 5.91 34.17
N GLU A 523 -2.08 6.02 33.23
CA GLU A 523 -3.53 5.98 33.50
C GLU A 523 -4.08 4.56 33.66
N GLY A 524 -3.23 3.54 33.53
CA GLY A 524 -3.59 2.16 33.85
C GLY A 524 -4.15 1.36 32.68
N HIS A 525 -4.02 1.84 31.44
CA HIS A 525 -4.43 1.11 30.24
C HIS A 525 -3.42 0.00 29.85
N GLU A 526 -3.85 -0.93 29.00
CA GLU A 526 -2.99 -1.95 28.39
C GLU A 526 -2.64 -1.58 26.97
N ILE A 527 -1.50 -2.07 26.49
CA ILE A 527 -1.00 -1.75 25.17
C ILE A 527 -0.53 -3.04 24.50
N GLY A 528 -1.03 -3.27 23.29
CA GLY A 528 -0.62 -4.34 22.39
C GLY A 528 0.03 -3.78 21.12
N SER A 529 0.69 -4.66 20.38
CA SER A 529 1.26 -4.33 19.08
C SER A 529 0.19 -4.44 18.00
N HIS A 530 0.10 -3.41 17.14
CA HIS A 530 -0.61 -3.47 15.86
C HIS A 530 0.36 -3.31 14.67
N THR A 531 1.60 -3.80 14.84
CA THR A 531 2.74 -3.64 13.89
C THR A 531 3.31 -2.22 13.79
N TYR A 532 4.34 -2.02 12.96
CA TYR A 532 5.04 -0.73 12.85
C TYR A 532 4.40 0.18 11.79
N THR A 533 4.06 -0.34 10.60
CA THR A 533 3.45 0.42 9.48
C THR A 533 2.09 -0.15 9.04
N HIS A 534 1.44 -0.97 9.86
CA HIS A 534 0.10 -1.51 9.58
C HIS A 534 -0.06 -2.34 8.27
N PRO A 535 0.91 -3.21 7.85
CA PRO A 535 0.75 -3.98 6.63
C PRO A 535 -0.23 -5.15 6.79
N ASN A 536 -0.84 -5.58 5.68
CA ASN A 536 -1.57 -6.85 5.63
C ASN A 536 -0.58 -8.03 5.75
N LEU A 537 -0.62 -8.73 6.90
CA LEU A 537 0.35 -9.77 7.22
C LEU A 537 0.15 -11.09 6.48
N ALA A 538 -1.05 -11.35 5.93
CA ALA A 538 -1.29 -12.53 5.09
C ALA A 538 -0.44 -12.51 3.81
N GLY A 539 -0.13 -11.31 3.29
CA GLY A 539 0.78 -11.12 2.15
C GLY A 539 2.24 -10.84 2.52
N ALA A 540 2.56 -10.73 3.81
CA ALA A 540 3.87 -10.30 4.28
C ALA A 540 4.86 -11.46 4.39
N THR A 541 6.13 -11.19 4.12
CA THR A 541 7.19 -12.20 4.32
C THR A 541 7.54 -12.34 5.80
N GLN A 542 8.08 -13.50 6.21
CA GLN A 542 8.51 -13.71 7.60
C GLN A 542 9.52 -12.64 8.08
N SER A 543 10.42 -12.17 7.22
CA SER A 543 11.36 -11.10 7.55
C SER A 543 10.68 -9.75 7.75
N GLU A 544 9.65 -9.46 6.96
CA GLU A 544 8.84 -8.25 7.11
C GLU A 544 8.05 -8.28 8.41
N THR A 545 7.31 -9.37 8.69
CA THR A 545 6.58 -9.55 9.96
C THR A 545 7.52 -9.42 11.16
N THR A 546 8.74 -9.97 11.05
CA THR A 546 9.77 -9.82 12.09
C THR A 546 10.14 -8.36 12.30
N PHE A 547 10.44 -7.64 11.22
CA PHE A 547 10.79 -6.22 11.28
C PHE A 547 9.68 -5.39 11.91
N GLN A 548 8.43 -5.63 11.51
CA GLN A 548 7.23 -4.94 12.01
C GLN A 548 7.04 -5.11 13.52
N LEU A 549 7.10 -6.35 14.02
CA LEU A 549 6.92 -6.66 15.44
C LEU A 549 8.12 -6.19 16.27
N ASN A 550 9.35 -6.40 15.80
CA ASN A 550 10.55 -6.05 16.53
C ASN A 550 10.73 -4.54 16.66
N THR A 551 10.48 -3.78 15.59
CA THR A 551 10.62 -2.32 15.61
C THR A 551 9.62 -1.69 16.57
N THR A 552 8.36 -2.14 16.54
CA THR A 552 7.31 -1.68 17.46
C THR A 552 7.64 -2.04 18.91
N GLN A 553 8.11 -3.26 19.16
CA GLN A 553 8.59 -3.69 20.47
C GLN A 553 9.71 -2.80 20.98
N ARG A 554 10.81 -2.64 20.22
CA ARG A 554 11.98 -1.84 20.65
C ARG A 554 11.61 -0.39 20.94
N LEU A 555 10.78 0.20 20.08
CA LEU A 555 10.30 1.56 20.28
C LEU A 555 9.48 1.69 21.58
N PHE A 556 8.57 0.75 21.82
CA PHE A 556 7.76 0.74 23.04
C PHE A 556 8.61 0.53 24.31
N GLN A 557 9.54 -0.43 24.27
CA GLN A 557 10.51 -0.70 25.34
C GLN A 557 11.34 0.54 25.67
N ALA A 558 11.85 1.22 24.65
CA ALA A 558 12.64 2.45 24.78
C ALA A 558 11.85 3.58 25.45
N PHE A 559 10.55 3.70 25.17
CA PHE A 559 9.74 4.79 25.66
C PHE A 559 9.19 4.57 27.07
N THR A 560 8.81 3.33 27.39
CA THR A 560 8.04 2.99 28.59
C THR A 560 8.80 2.16 29.61
N GLY A 561 9.84 1.42 29.20
CA GLY A 561 10.48 0.42 30.05
C GLY A 561 9.66 -0.87 30.25
N HIS A 562 8.66 -1.11 29.39
CA HIS A 562 7.83 -2.32 29.37
C HIS A 562 7.90 -3.03 28.02
N THR A 563 7.53 -4.31 28.00
CA THR A 563 7.43 -5.14 26.80
C THR A 563 5.98 -5.36 26.40
N LEU A 564 5.70 -5.34 25.09
CA LEU A 564 4.37 -5.70 24.56
C LEU A 564 4.23 -7.23 24.52
N ARG A 565 3.12 -7.76 25.04
CA ARG A 565 2.77 -9.19 24.96
C ARG A 565 1.43 -9.46 24.29
N LEU A 566 0.61 -8.43 24.08
CA LEU A 566 -0.64 -8.53 23.31
C LEU A 566 -0.36 -8.14 21.86
N PHE A 567 -1.03 -8.81 20.92
CA PHE A 567 -0.92 -8.54 19.50
C PHE A 567 -2.29 -8.67 18.82
N ARG A 568 -2.54 -7.80 17.86
CA ARG A 568 -3.66 -7.93 16.92
C ARG A 568 -3.12 -7.68 15.53
N ALA A 569 -3.38 -8.58 14.59
CA ALA A 569 -2.88 -8.43 13.22
C ALA A 569 -3.71 -7.36 12.47
N PRO A 570 -3.08 -6.45 11.71
CA PRO A 570 -3.80 -5.56 10.81
C PRO A 570 -4.68 -6.35 9.84
N TYR A 571 -5.90 -5.86 9.58
CA TYR A 571 -6.93 -6.48 8.73
C TYR A 571 -7.47 -7.84 9.18
N PHE A 572 -6.89 -8.45 10.22
CA PHE A 572 -7.26 -9.76 10.74
C PHE A 572 -7.38 -9.66 12.26
N GLY A 573 -8.61 -9.42 12.72
CA GLY A 573 -8.96 -9.33 14.12
C GLY A 573 -10.04 -10.31 14.53
N ASP A 574 -10.56 -11.14 13.62
CA ASP A 574 -11.66 -12.06 13.94
C ASP A 574 -11.17 -13.19 14.86
N ALA A 575 -12.01 -13.60 15.80
CA ALA A 575 -11.72 -14.69 16.72
C ALA A 575 -11.86 -16.10 16.08
N GLU A 576 -12.19 -16.17 14.80
CA GLU A 576 -12.38 -17.40 14.02
C GLU A 576 -11.54 -17.38 12.72
N PRO A 577 -10.20 -17.42 12.83
CA PRO A 577 -9.36 -17.55 11.65
C PRO A 577 -9.65 -18.90 10.99
N SER A 578 -10.05 -18.88 9.72
CA SER A 578 -10.50 -20.06 8.97
C SER A 578 -9.50 -20.49 7.90
N THR A 579 -8.41 -19.73 7.74
CA THR A 579 -7.39 -19.99 6.71
C THR A 579 -5.98 -19.96 7.30
N ALA A 580 -5.06 -20.72 6.70
CA ALA A 580 -3.64 -20.73 7.08
C ALA A 580 -3.01 -19.33 7.02
N ASP A 581 -3.41 -18.51 6.04
CA ASP A 581 -2.90 -17.14 5.86
C ASP A 581 -3.31 -16.19 7.00
N GLU A 582 -4.39 -16.48 7.71
CA GLU A 582 -4.84 -15.76 8.92
C GLU A 582 -4.14 -16.25 10.20
N ILE A 583 -3.78 -17.55 10.23
CA ILE A 583 -3.15 -18.18 11.39
C ILE A 583 -1.63 -17.92 11.44
N ASP A 584 -0.96 -17.90 10.29
CA ASP A 584 0.49 -17.73 10.22
C ASP A 584 0.98 -16.44 10.89
N PRO A 585 0.33 -15.26 10.72
CA PRO A 585 0.67 -14.05 11.47
C PRO A 585 0.55 -14.23 12.99
N ALA A 586 -0.50 -14.91 13.46
CA ALA A 586 -0.71 -15.21 14.87
C ALA A 586 0.36 -16.16 15.40
N LEU A 587 0.73 -17.20 14.64
CA LEU A 587 1.81 -18.12 14.98
C LEU A 587 3.17 -17.41 15.03
N MET A 588 3.48 -16.55 14.05
CA MET A 588 4.72 -15.78 14.04
C MET A 588 4.80 -14.81 15.22
N ALA A 589 3.69 -14.18 15.61
CA ALA A 589 3.62 -13.36 16.80
C ALA A 589 3.78 -14.22 18.08
N GLN A 590 3.10 -15.37 18.14
CA GLN A 590 3.22 -16.32 19.24
C GLN A 590 4.66 -16.79 19.45
N ASP A 591 5.38 -17.17 18.40
CA ASP A 591 6.80 -17.56 18.44
C ASP A 591 7.74 -16.48 19.02
N ARG A 592 7.27 -15.23 19.08
CA ARG A 592 7.98 -14.09 19.67
C ARG A 592 7.49 -13.73 21.08
N GLY A 593 6.52 -14.49 21.59
CA GLY A 593 5.95 -14.38 22.92
C GLY A 593 4.70 -13.50 23.00
N TYR A 594 4.11 -13.10 21.87
CA TYR A 594 2.82 -12.42 21.87
C TYR A 594 1.66 -13.41 22.06
N ILE A 595 0.50 -12.90 22.46
CA ILE A 595 -0.79 -13.58 22.34
C ILE A 595 -1.68 -12.77 21.42
N SER A 596 -2.36 -13.46 20.52
CA SER A 596 -3.25 -12.83 19.55
C SER A 596 -4.60 -12.55 20.19
N VAL A 597 -5.12 -11.34 19.96
CA VAL A 597 -6.39 -10.87 20.51
C VAL A 597 -7.34 -10.59 19.36
N GLY A 598 -8.34 -11.45 19.22
CA GLY A 598 -9.42 -11.32 18.27
C GLY A 598 -10.57 -10.43 18.75
N LEU A 599 -11.73 -10.58 18.12
CA LEU A 599 -12.99 -9.89 18.39
C LEU A 599 -14.18 -10.65 17.78
N HIS A 600 -15.37 -10.45 18.35
CA HIS A 600 -16.66 -10.72 17.68
C HIS A 600 -17.57 -9.49 17.61
N VAL A 601 -17.15 -8.37 18.22
CA VAL A 601 -17.92 -7.11 18.21
C VAL A 601 -17.13 -6.04 17.46
N ASP A 602 -17.60 -5.68 16.25
CA ASP A 602 -17.04 -4.61 15.41
C ASP A 602 -18.17 -3.74 14.82
N PRO A 603 -18.46 -2.57 15.41
CA PRO A 603 -19.46 -1.64 14.89
C PRO A 603 -19.00 -0.92 13.61
N GLY A 604 -17.79 -1.18 13.10
CA GLY A 604 -17.25 -0.56 11.90
C GLY A 604 -17.05 0.96 12.03
N ASP A 605 -16.73 1.45 13.22
CA ASP A 605 -16.63 2.90 13.53
C ASP A 605 -15.62 3.63 12.63
N TRP A 606 -14.59 2.94 12.16
CA TRP A 606 -13.63 3.44 11.19
C TRP A 606 -14.28 3.90 9.87
N LYS A 607 -15.38 3.25 9.44
CA LYS A 607 -16.16 3.61 8.23
C LYS A 607 -17.00 4.87 8.41
N ARG A 608 -17.19 5.32 9.66
CA ARG A 608 -18.08 6.43 10.06
C ARG A 608 -19.54 6.20 9.64
N PRO A 609 -20.19 5.12 10.14
CA PRO A 609 -21.58 4.83 9.81
C PRO A 609 -22.58 5.79 10.47
N GLY A 610 -22.13 6.72 11.33
CA GLY A 610 -22.95 7.59 12.16
C GLY A 610 -22.96 7.15 13.62
N VAL A 611 -22.97 8.13 14.54
CA VAL A 611 -22.88 7.92 16.00
C VAL A 611 -23.90 6.91 16.53
N GLN A 612 -25.16 7.00 16.09
CA GLN A 612 -26.21 6.12 16.57
C GLN A 612 -26.01 4.67 16.11
N ASN A 613 -25.57 4.46 14.86
CA ASN A 613 -25.29 3.11 14.35
C ASN A 613 -24.13 2.46 15.12
N ILE A 614 -23.07 3.22 15.43
CA ILE A 614 -21.97 2.70 16.26
C ILE A 614 -22.48 2.24 17.63
N ILE A 615 -23.36 3.03 18.26
CA ILE A 615 -23.97 2.68 19.55
C ILE A 615 -24.83 1.42 19.40
N ASP A 616 -25.79 1.43 18.46
CA ASP A 616 -26.77 0.36 18.29
C ASP A 616 -26.08 -0.96 17.94
N ASP A 617 -25.16 -0.95 16.98
CA ASP A 617 -24.42 -2.14 16.54
C ASP A 617 -23.58 -2.70 17.70
N THR A 618 -22.86 -1.84 18.45
CA THR A 618 -22.08 -2.31 19.62
C THR A 618 -22.99 -2.93 20.69
N ILE A 619 -24.13 -2.31 21.00
CA ILE A 619 -25.03 -2.79 22.06
C ILE A 619 -25.74 -4.07 21.61
N ASP A 620 -26.26 -4.13 20.39
CA ASP A 620 -26.96 -5.29 19.84
C ASP A 620 -26.00 -6.48 19.71
N GLU A 621 -24.76 -6.25 19.30
CA GLU A 621 -23.74 -7.30 19.26
C GLU A 621 -23.38 -7.75 20.69
N VAL A 622 -23.01 -6.88 21.63
CA VAL A 622 -22.66 -7.34 22.99
C VAL A 622 -23.81 -8.05 23.72
N THR A 623 -25.05 -7.61 23.51
CA THR A 623 -26.22 -8.08 24.29
C THR A 623 -27.02 -9.19 23.62
N ASP A 624 -26.78 -9.45 22.33
CA ASP A 624 -27.45 -10.44 21.48
C ASP A 624 -28.97 -10.56 21.71
N PRO A 625 -29.76 -9.47 21.62
CA PRO A 625 -31.18 -9.48 21.98
C PRO A 625 -32.04 -10.36 21.07
N LYS A 626 -31.49 -10.81 19.92
CA LYS A 626 -32.15 -11.69 18.95
C LYS A 626 -31.90 -13.18 19.23
N GLY A 627 -31.13 -13.53 20.26
CA GLY A 627 -30.84 -14.91 20.65
C GLY A 627 -30.21 -15.71 19.50
N LYS A 628 -29.29 -15.09 18.76
CA LYS A 628 -28.54 -15.80 17.70
C LYS A 628 -27.61 -16.84 18.32
N CYS A 629 -27.19 -16.60 19.56
CA CYS A 629 -26.42 -17.49 20.39
C CYS A 629 -27.33 -18.23 21.38
N ASP A 630 -27.33 -19.56 21.36
CA ASP A 630 -28.00 -20.34 22.40
C ASP A 630 -27.18 -20.21 23.70
N MET A 631 -27.73 -19.53 24.71
CA MET A 631 -27.07 -19.35 26.01
C MET A 631 -27.22 -20.58 26.93
N SER A 632 -27.98 -21.60 26.51
CA SER A 632 -28.20 -22.86 27.24
C SER A 632 -27.29 -24.01 26.80
N ASN A 633 -26.63 -23.87 25.64
CA ASN A 633 -25.56 -24.72 25.15
C ASN A 633 -24.38 -23.83 24.80
N PRO A 634 -23.22 -23.89 25.49
CA PRO A 634 -22.10 -22.98 25.24
C PRO A 634 -21.51 -23.25 23.86
N ASP A 635 -22.09 -22.62 22.84
CA ASP A 635 -21.52 -22.58 21.51
C ASP A 635 -20.16 -21.87 21.61
N PRO A 636 -19.04 -22.54 21.29
CA PRO A 636 -17.72 -21.94 21.25
C PRO A 636 -17.69 -20.64 20.44
N GLN A 637 -18.60 -20.46 19.48
CA GLN A 637 -18.70 -19.33 18.54
C GLN A 637 -19.35 -18.06 19.12
N CYS A 638 -19.80 -18.07 20.38
CA CYS A 638 -20.66 -16.99 20.92
C CYS A 638 -20.03 -16.10 22.02
N SER A 639 -18.71 -15.96 22.05
CA SER A 639 -18.04 -15.06 22.99
C SER A 639 -18.08 -13.59 22.52
N ARG A 640 -18.70 -12.67 23.28
CA ARG A 640 -18.84 -11.25 22.89
C ARG A 640 -18.27 -10.32 23.96
N ASN A 641 -17.08 -10.68 24.45
CA ASN A 641 -16.37 -10.00 25.53
C ASN A 641 -15.42 -8.91 25.03
N ILE A 642 -14.97 -8.92 23.77
CA ILE A 642 -14.01 -7.94 23.22
C ILE A 642 -14.67 -7.07 22.14
N VAL A 643 -14.72 -5.76 22.41
CA VAL A 643 -15.23 -4.74 21.48
C VAL A 643 -14.07 -4.03 20.80
N LEU A 644 -14.08 -3.95 19.47
CA LEU A 644 -13.14 -3.17 18.68
C LEU A 644 -13.69 -1.76 18.38
N LEU A 645 -12.88 -0.75 18.64
CA LEU A 645 -13.07 0.64 18.21
C LEU A 645 -11.73 1.17 17.68
N HIS A 646 -11.72 2.35 17.05
CA HIS A 646 -10.48 2.94 16.51
C HIS A 646 -10.19 4.30 17.14
N ASP A 647 -8.93 4.53 17.53
CA ASP A 647 -8.46 5.83 18.06
C ASP A 647 -7.58 6.62 17.08
N ALA A 648 -7.34 6.10 15.87
CA ALA A 648 -6.70 6.82 14.76
C ALA A 648 -7.31 6.46 13.38
N GLY A 649 -6.53 6.47 12.30
CA GLY A 649 -7.02 6.10 10.96
C GLY A 649 -7.97 7.12 10.30
N GLY A 650 -7.90 8.40 10.67
CA GLY A 650 -8.74 9.47 10.10
C GLY A 650 -9.54 10.24 11.15
N ASP A 651 -10.71 10.77 10.77
CA ASP A 651 -11.60 11.49 11.69
C ASP A 651 -12.38 10.52 12.59
N ARG A 652 -12.10 10.54 13.89
CA ARG A 652 -12.75 9.70 14.93
C ARG A 652 -13.78 10.45 15.78
N SER A 653 -14.34 11.55 15.27
CA SER A 653 -15.36 12.33 16.02
C SER A 653 -16.59 11.51 16.39
N GLU A 654 -17.03 10.58 15.53
CA GLU A 654 -18.18 9.71 15.80
C GLU A 654 -17.89 8.69 16.91
N THR A 655 -16.72 8.05 16.88
CA THR A 655 -16.26 7.13 17.93
C THR A 655 -16.20 7.83 19.28
N VAL A 656 -15.61 9.04 19.33
CA VAL A 656 -15.52 9.86 20.54
C VAL A 656 -16.91 10.22 21.10
N ALA A 657 -17.88 10.49 20.22
CA ALA A 657 -19.25 10.81 20.63
C ALA A 657 -20.04 9.59 21.12
N ALA A 658 -19.83 8.42 20.51
CA ALA A 658 -20.52 7.18 20.84
C ALA A 658 -20.02 6.54 22.15
N LEU A 659 -18.71 6.57 22.38
CA LEU A 659 -18.03 5.89 23.50
C LEU A 659 -18.65 6.11 24.89
N PRO A 660 -18.97 7.35 25.35
CA PRO A 660 -19.55 7.53 26.68
C PRO A 660 -20.94 6.90 26.81
N VAL A 661 -21.73 6.87 25.73
CA VAL A 661 -23.07 6.29 25.71
C VAL A 661 -23.00 4.77 25.73
N ILE A 662 -22.09 4.17 24.95
CA ILE A 662 -21.81 2.72 24.97
C ILE A 662 -21.48 2.27 26.39
N ILE A 663 -20.56 2.98 27.06
CA ILE A 663 -20.14 2.67 28.43
C ILE A 663 -21.33 2.70 29.41
N ASP A 664 -22.16 3.75 29.33
CA ASP A 664 -23.28 3.90 30.25
C ASP A 664 -24.38 2.85 30.01
N GLN A 665 -24.69 2.55 28.74
CA GLN A 665 -25.71 1.55 28.40
C GLN A 665 -25.30 0.13 28.78
N LEU A 666 -24.05 -0.28 28.50
CA LEU A 666 -23.56 -1.61 28.89
C LEU A 666 -23.53 -1.77 30.41
N ARG A 667 -23.12 -0.73 31.16
CA ARG A 667 -23.22 -0.73 32.63
C ARG A 667 -24.65 -0.84 33.12
N ALA A 668 -25.59 -0.11 32.52
CA ALA A 668 -27.01 -0.18 32.87
C ALA A 668 -27.60 -1.58 32.63
N LYS A 669 -27.03 -2.34 31.67
CA LYS A 669 -27.37 -3.73 31.38
C LYS A 669 -26.58 -4.75 32.22
N GLY A 670 -25.73 -4.31 33.15
CA GLY A 670 -25.03 -5.17 34.11
C GLY A 670 -23.61 -5.59 33.72
N TYR A 671 -23.05 -5.10 32.62
CA TYR A 671 -21.70 -5.45 32.20
C TYR A 671 -20.62 -4.71 33.00
N THR A 672 -19.52 -5.42 33.28
CA THR A 672 -18.34 -4.87 33.95
C THR A 672 -17.17 -4.73 32.98
N PHE A 673 -16.59 -3.55 32.91
CA PHE A 673 -15.45 -3.29 32.03
C PHE A 673 -14.13 -3.77 32.63
N VAL A 674 -13.38 -4.57 31.87
CA VAL A 674 -12.10 -5.16 32.26
C VAL A 674 -11.09 -5.04 31.11
N PRO A 675 -9.78 -5.04 31.38
CA PRO A 675 -8.79 -5.12 30.32
C PRO A 675 -8.69 -6.56 29.76
N VAL A 676 -8.11 -6.72 28.56
CA VAL A 676 -7.95 -8.02 27.89
C VAL A 676 -7.20 -9.04 28.75
N SER A 677 -6.18 -8.62 29.51
CA SER A 677 -5.44 -9.54 30.40
C SER A 677 -6.33 -10.26 31.43
N THR A 678 -7.39 -9.59 31.92
CA THR A 678 -8.34 -10.17 32.89
C THR A 678 -9.20 -11.26 32.25
N LEU A 679 -9.59 -11.07 30.98
CA LEU A 679 -10.25 -12.10 30.20
C LEU A 679 -9.30 -13.31 30.01
N ALA A 680 -8.05 -13.05 29.60
CA ALA A 680 -7.00 -14.06 29.40
C ALA A 680 -6.52 -14.77 30.69
N GLY A 681 -7.00 -14.38 31.87
CA GLY A 681 -6.59 -14.98 33.15
C GLY A 681 -5.16 -14.65 33.58
N ILE A 682 -4.51 -13.66 32.96
CA ILE A 682 -3.13 -13.24 33.28
C ILE A 682 -3.12 -11.88 33.98
N PRO A 683 -2.22 -11.63 34.94
CA PRO A 683 -2.10 -10.31 35.54
C PRO A 683 -1.52 -9.30 34.54
N LYS A 684 -1.89 -8.02 34.67
CA LYS A 684 -1.38 -6.94 33.81
C LYS A 684 0.16 -6.87 33.75
N SER A 685 0.85 -7.20 34.84
CA SER A 685 2.32 -7.27 34.89
C SER A 685 2.92 -8.35 33.99
N VAL A 686 2.13 -9.35 33.59
CA VAL A 686 2.51 -10.38 32.62
C VAL A 686 2.13 -9.96 31.20
N ALA A 687 1.04 -9.20 31.02
CA ALA A 687 0.67 -8.62 29.72
C ALA A 687 1.61 -7.47 29.27
N MET A 688 2.19 -6.73 30.24
CA MET A 688 3.20 -5.69 30.00
C MET A 688 4.37 -5.78 31.01
N PRO A 689 5.24 -6.80 30.91
CA PRO A 689 6.33 -7.01 31.85
C PRO A 689 7.39 -5.90 31.76
N THR A 690 8.03 -5.61 32.88
CA THR A 690 9.18 -4.70 32.93
C THR A 690 10.40 -5.31 32.25
N LEU A 691 11.27 -4.48 31.67
CA LEU A 691 12.47 -4.94 30.97
C LEU A 691 13.45 -5.73 31.86
N SER A 692 14.10 -6.71 31.24
CA SER A 692 15.31 -7.34 31.80
C SER A 692 16.46 -6.32 31.88
N PRO A 693 17.48 -6.53 32.72
CA PRO A 693 18.65 -5.64 32.77
C PRO A 693 19.37 -5.49 31.41
N ALA A 694 19.44 -6.55 30.62
CA ALA A 694 20.05 -6.52 29.29
C ALA A 694 19.20 -5.72 28.29
N ASP A 695 17.88 -5.92 28.29
CA ASP A 695 16.96 -5.17 27.43
C ASP A 695 16.86 -3.70 27.83
N ARG A 696 17.05 -3.38 29.12
CA ARG A 696 17.09 -2.00 29.59
C ARG A 696 18.26 -1.22 29.00
N ALA A 697 19.45 -1.81 28.93
CA ALA A 697 20.61 -1.17 28.31
C ALA A 697 20.43 -0.94 26.79
N ALA A 698 19.81 -1.90 26.10
CA ALA A 698 19.43 -1.74 24.69
C ALA A 698 18.38 -0.63 24.51
N ALA A 699 17.31 -0.66 25.32
CA ALA A 699 16.24 0.32 25.31
C ALA A 699 16.71 1.76 25.59
N GLU A 700 17.73 1.98 26.43
CA GLU A 700 18.33 3.31 26.64
C GLU A 700 19.07 3.82 25.40
N THR A 701 19.77 2.95 24.68
CA THR A 701 20.44 3.30 23.42
C THR A 701 19.41 3.60 22.33
N ASP A 702 18.39 2.75 22.23
CA ASP A 702 17.27 2.91 21.30
C ASP A 702 16.48 4.17 21.58
N LEU A 703 16.29 4.53 22.86
CA LEU A 703 15.61 5.75 23.25
C LEU A 703 16.29 6.98 22.64
N PHE A 704 17.63 7.04 22.67
CA PHE A 704 18.35 8.14 22.02
C PHE A 704 18.09 8.15 20.50
N ILE A 705 18.22 6.99 19.83
CA ILE A 705 18.04 6.88 18.38
C ILE A 705 16.61 7.25 17.97
N PHE A 706 15.59 6.63 18.56
CA PHE A 706 14.19 6.90 18.27
C PHE A 706 13.78 8.32 18.65
N SER A 707 14.33 8.90 19.72
CA SER A 707 14.08 10.32 20.05
C SER A 707 14.68 11.27 19.01
N VAL A 708 15.87 10.97 18.48
CA VAL A 708 16.48 11.75 17.39
C VAL A 708 15.67 11.60 16.09
N LEU A 709 15.20 10.39 15.77
CA LEU A 709 14.37 10.15 14.60
C LEU A 709 13.01 10.87 14.70
N GLY A 710 12.27 10.66 15.79
CA GLY A 710 10.99 11.32 16.04
C GLY A 710 11.12 12.84 16.11
N GLY A 711 12.15 13.34 16.81
CA GLY A 711 12.48 14.76 16.84
C GLY A 711 12.85 15.33 15.46
N GLY A 712 13.54 14.53 14.63
CA GLY A 712 13.86 14.87 13.24
C GLY A 712 12.61 15.00 12.37
N VAL A 713 11.66 14.08 12.48
CA VAL A 713 10.36 14.14 11.77
C VAL A 713 9.59 15.41 12.17
N ILE A 714 9.49 15.68 13.48
CA ILE A 714 8.83 16.90 13.98
C ILE A 714 9.55 18.16 13.49
N ALA A 715 10.88 18.20 13.56
CA ALA A 715 11.69 19.33 13.11
C ALA A 715 11.53 19.56 11.60
N LEU A 716 11.42 18.50 10.80
CA LEU A 716 11.16 18.57 9.36
C LEU A 716 9.79 19.18 9.07
N GLY A 717 8.76 18.79 9.83
CA GLY A 717 7.43 19.38 9.75
C GLY A 717 7.44 20.88 10.02
N TRP A 718 8.09 21.31 11.10
CA TRP A 718 8.26 22.75 11.41
C TRP A 718 9.10 23.47 10.36
N LEU A 719 10.17 22.86 9.88
CA LEU A 719 10.99 23.41 8.81
C LEU A 719 10.15 23.69 7.56
N PHE A 720 9.27 22.76 7.18
CA PHE A 720 8.36 22.94 6.04
C PHE A 720 7.33 24.02 6.30
N PHE A 721 6.69 24.02 7.47
CA PHE A 721 5.74 25.05 7.85
C PHE A 721 6.36 26.45 7.74
N PHE A 722 7.53 26.66 8.33
CA PHE A 722 8.21 27.96 8.27
C PHE A 722 8.72 28.29 6.88
N ALA A 723 9.33 27.33 6.16
CA ALA A 723 9.82 27.56 4.80
C ALA A 723 8.68 27.98 3.86
N ILE A 724 7.58 27.24 3.86
CA ILE A 724 6.39 27.53 3.03
C ILE A 724 5.80 28.89 3.43
N SER A 725 5.60 29.14 4.73
CA SER A 725 5.04 30.40 5.22
C SER A 725 5.90 31.61 4.84
N ILE A 726 7.23 31.52 5.01
CA ILE A 726 8.17 32.57 4.62
C ILE A 726 8.19 32.76 3.10
N GLY A 727 8.13 31.68 2.32
CA GLY A 727 8.05 31.72 0.86
C GLY A 727 6.80 32.43 0.36
N ILE A 728 5.63 32.09 0.91
CA ILE A 728 4.33 32.73 0.59
C ILE A 728 4.38 34.21 1.00
N ALA A 729 4.83 34.51 2.21
CA ALA A 729 4.96 35.89 2.68
C ALA A 729 5.88 36.71 1.76
N ARG A 730 7.03 36.16 1.34
CA ARG A 730 7.95 36.81 0.39
C ARG A 730 7.24 37.12 -0.93
N ALA A 731 6.55 36.14 -1.51
CA ALA A 731 5.84 36.31 -2.77
C ALA A 731 4.80 37.42 -2.69
N ILE A 732 3.95 37.41 -1.65
CA ILE A 732 2.93 38.44 -1.41
C ILE A 732 3.57 39.82 -1.22
N ILE A 733 4.60 39.93 -0.38
CA ILE A 733 5.29 41.20 -0.09
C ILE A 733 5.95 41.75 -1.36
N LEU A 734 6.70 40.94 -2.10
CA LEU A 734 7.37 41.40 -3.33
C LEU A 734 6.37 41.81 -4.40
N SER A 735 5.29 41.03 -4.61
CA SER A 735 4.24 41.39 -5.55
C SER A 735 3.53 42.68 -5.13
N ALA A 736 3.21 42.85 -3.85
CA ALA A 736 2.59 44.09 -3.33
C ALA A 736 3.51 45.29 -3.50
N LEU A 737 4.79 45.19 -3.12
CA LEU A 737 5.78 46.25 -3.29
C LEU A 737 5.98 46.61 -4.76
N ALA A 738 6.05 45.62 -5.65
CA ALA A 738 6.18 45.84 -7.09
C ALA A 738 4.94 46.53 -7.69
N LEU A 739 3.72 46.16 -7.26
CA LEU A 739 2.48 46.82 -7.69
C LEU A 739 2.36 48.25 -7.17
N ILE A 740 2.71 48.50 -5.90
CA ILE A 740 2.75 49.84 -5.32
C ILE A 740 3.75 50.70 -6.09
N GLN A 741 4.93 50.15 -6.39
CA GLN A 741 5.95 50.83 -7.16
C GLN A 741 5.49 51.12 -8.59
N ALA A 742 4.86 50.17 -9.29
CA ALA A 742 4.35 50.36 -10.64
C ALA A 742 3.26 51.44 -10.72
N ARG A 743 2.32 51.48 -9.75
CA ARG A 743 1.31 52.54 -9.65
C ARG A 743 1.94 53.93 -9.44
N ARG A 744 3.04 53.99 -8.69
CA ARG A 744 3.78 55.23 -8.44
C ARG A 744 4.63 55.64 -9.64
N GLU A 745 5.24 54.69 -10.35
CA GLU A 745 6.00 54.93 -11.59
C GLU A 745 5.16 55.58 -12.68
N GLY A 746 3.89 55.18 -12.80
CA GLY A 746 2.94 55.87 -13.69
C GLY A 746 2.71 57.36 -13.36
N LYS A 747 3.15 57.81 -12.18
CA LYS A 747 3.12 59.21 -11.72
C LYS A 747 4.50 59.85 -11.62
N THR A 748 5.58 59.10 -11.86
CA THR A 748 6.96 59.62 -11.73
C THR A 748 7.32 60.40 -12.98
N VAL A 749 7.69 61.66 -12.81
CA VAL A 749 8.33 62.45 -13.86
C VAL A 749 9.79 62.03 -13.94
N PHE A 750 10.18 61.38 -15.02
CA PHE A 750 11.57 61.02 -15.24
C PHE A 750 12.41 62.27 -15.56
N PRO A 751 13.70 62.31 -15.17
CA PRO A 751 14.61 63.35 -15.64
C PRO A 751 14.61 63.41 -17.18
N PRO A 752 14.64 64.61 -17.79
CA PRO A 752 14.75 64.73 -19.23
C PRO A 752 16.06 64.11 -19.73
N ILE A 753 16.03 63.56 -20.94
CA ILE A 753 17.26 63.10 -21.60
C ILE A 753 18.06 64.33 -22.01
N ASP A 754 19.35 64.33 -21.68
CA ASP A 754 20.30 65.36 -22.04
C ASP A 754 21.28 64.82 -23.09
N PRO A 755 21.11 65.16 -24.37
CA PRO A 755 21.95 64.66 -25.46
C PRO A 755 23.41 65.10 -25.35
N THR A 756 23.72 66.12 -24.54
CA THR A 756 25.08 66.62 -24.36
C THR A 756 25.90 65.78 -23.39
N ARG A 757 25.25 64.89 -22.61
CA ARG A 757 25.94 63.97 -21.69
C ARG A 757 26.90 63.08 -22.45
N PHE A 758 28.12 62.99 -21.92
CA PHE A 758 29.19 62.20 -22.48
C PHE A 758 29.44 60.95 -21.64
N VAL A 759 29.30 59.78 -22.26
CA VAL A 759 29.36 58.47 -21.60
C VAL A 759 30.47 57.63 -22.22
N THR A 760 31.35 57.06 -21.38
CA THR A 760 32.32 56.06 -21.80
C THR A 760 31.71 54.68 -21.69
N VAL A 761 31.64 53.93 -22.79
CA VAL A 761 31.18 52.53 -22.81
C VAL A 761 32.39 51.62 -22.91
N MET A 762 32.61 50.82 -21.87
CA MET A 762 33.70 49.86 -21.77
C MET A 762 33.17 48.47 -22.06
N ILE A 763 33.74 47.80 -23.07
CA ILE A 763 33.35 46.45 -23.49
C ILE A 763 34.51 45.49 -23.24
N PRO A 764 34.58 44.80 -22.09
CA PRO A 764 35.58 43.77 -21.87
C PRO A 764 35.28 42.55 -22.74
N ALA A 765 36.29 42.07 -23.44
CA ALA A 765 36.22 40.94 -24.36
C ALA A 765 37.36 39.95 -24.05
N PHE A 766 37.03 38.66 -24.03
CA PHE A 766 38.00 37.58 -24.00
C PHE A 766 37.46 36.40 -24.78
N ASN A 767 37.96 36.25 -26.00
CA ASN A 767 37.47 35.32 -27.00
C ASN A 767 35.98 35.48 -27.35
N GLU A 768 35.63 36.66 -27.86
CA GLU A 768 34.26 37.10 -28.16
C GLU A 768 34.08 37.44 -29.66
N GLU A 769 34.87 36.83 -30.56
CA GLU A 769 34.89 37.09 -32.01
C GLU A 769 33.49 37.04 -32.66
N LEU A 770 32.62 36.14 -32.17
CA LEU A 770 31.28 35.91 -32.72
C LEU A 770 30.26 37.00 -32.36
N VAL A 771 30.52 37.83 -31.34
CA VAL A 771 29.54 38.77 -30.78
C VAL A 771 30.05 40.21 -30.70
N ILE A 772 31.37 40.41 -30.65
CA ILE A 772 31.99 41.71 -30.36
C ILE A 772 31.62 42.79 -31.37
N GLU A 773 31.63 42.47 -32.68
CA GLU A 773 31.29 43.43 -33.73
C GLU A 773 29.87 43.98 -33.52
N ARG A 774 28.93 43.08 -33.27
CA ARG A 774 27.52 43.43 -33.10
C ARG A 774 27.31 44.28 -31.85
N ALA A 775 27.98 43.95 -30.74
CA ALA A 775 27.93 44.75 -29.53
C ALA A 775 28.44 46.19 -29.75
N VAL A 776 29.58 46.36 -30.42
CA VAL A 776 30.13 47.69 -30.74
C VAL A 776 29.18 48.45 -31.66
N ARG A 777 28.66 47.83 -32.73
CA ARG A 777 27.67 48.48 -33.63
C ARG A 777 26.41 48.90 -32.87
N GLY A 778 25.91 48.06 -31.97
CA GLY A 778 24.74 48.36 -31.14
C GLY A 778 24.96 49.57 -30.24
N VAL A 779 26.15 49.71 -29.65
CA VAL A 779 26.52 50.90 -28.86
C VAL A 779 26.63 52.13 -29.76
N LEU A 780 27.30 52.04 -30.90
CA LEU A 780 27.47 53.16 -31.84
C LEU A 780 26.14 53.67 -32.45
N ALA A 781 25.12 52.81 -32.49
CA ALA A 781 23.76 53.14 -32.92
C ALA A 781 22.93 53.85 -31.82
N SER A 782 23.53 54.14 -30.66
CA SER A 782 22.84 54.86 -29.58
C SER A 782 22.46 56.28 -30.00
N THR A 783 21.28 56.71 -29.60
CA THR A 783 20.65 58.00 -29.92
C THR A 783 20.52 58.86 -28.67
N ASP A 784 20.46 60.18 -28.85
CA ASP A 784 20.24 61.16 -27.77
C ASP A 784 21.29 61.14 -26.65
N VAL A 785 22.55 60.81 -26.97
CA VAL A 785 23.68 60.81 -26.04
C VAL A 785 25.00 60.87 -26.80
N ARG A 786 26.03 61.51 -26.23
CA ARG A 786 27.40 61.43 -26.77
C ARG A 786 28.13 60.27 -26.12
N ILE A 787 28.84 59.48 -26.92
CA ILE A 787 29.55 58.29 -26.44
C ILE A 787 30.98 58.22 -26.97
N GLU A 788 31.82 57.55 -26.19
CA GLU A 788 33.04 56.88 -26.66
C GLU A 788 32.96 55.41 -26.27
N VAL A 789 33.63 54.54 -27.02
CA VAL A 789 33.65 53.09 -26.81
C VAL A 789 35.09 52.64 -26.62
N ILE A 790 35.37 52.00 -25.50
CA ILE A 790 36.65 51.37 -25.21
C ILE A 790 36.43 49.86 -25.19
N VAL A 791 36.87 49.18 -26.25
CA VAL A 791 36.88 47.72 -26.31
C VAL A 791 38.16 47.24 -25.64
N ILE A 792 38.05 46.41 -24.60
CA ILE A 792 39.20 45.86 -23.87
C ILE A 792 39.35 44.39 -24.20
N ASP A 793 40.31 44.04 -25.05
CA ASP A 793 40.70 42.65 -25.27
C ASP A 793 41.64 42.19 -24.15
N ASP A 794 41.12 41.36 -23.24
CA ASP A 794 41.86 40.76 -22.11
C ASP A 794 42.67 39.52 -22.53
N GLY A 795 43.44 39.67 -23.62
CA GLY A 795 44.37 38.67 -24.12
C GLY A 795 43.70 37.51 -24.86
N SER A 796 42.73 37.79 -25.73
CA SER A 796 42.06 36.79 -26.57
C SER A 796 43.05 35.98 -27.41
N SER A 797 42.69 34.71 -27.61
CA SER A 797 43.39 33.74 -28.45
C SER A 797 42.69 33.49 -29.80
N ASP A 798 41.57 34.19 -30.03
CA ASP A 798 40.78 34.16 -31.26
C ASP A 798 40.83 35.53 -31.95
N ASP A 799 40.03 35.73 -33.00
CA ASP A 799 40.13 36.90 -33.86
C ASP A 799 39.45 38.16 -33.26
N THR A 800 39.14 38.20 -31.96
CA THR A 800 38.42 39.30 -31.30
C THR A 800 39.03 40.68 -31.59
N SER A 801 40.34 40.86 -31.39
CA SER A 801 41.04 42.12 -31.68
C SER A 801 41.04 42.47 -33.17
N GLU A 802 41.15 41.46 -34.05
CA GLU A 802 41.17 41.65 -35.51
C GLU A 802 39.80 42.09 -36.03
N VAL A 803 38.72 41.49 -35.52
CA VAL A 803 37.32 41.88 -35.83
C VAL A 803 37.09 43.34 -35.44
N VAL A 804 37.53 43.77 -34.26
CA VAL A 804 37.35 45.17 -33.82
C VAL A 804 38.19 46.13 -34.68
N THR A 805 39.43 45.78 -34.96
CA THR A 805 40.33 46.62 -35.76
C THR A 805 39.80 46.77 -37.19
N SER A 806 39.44 45.67 -37.85
CA SER A 806 38.94 45.67 -39.22
C SER A 806 37.61 46.41 -39.37
N ALA A 807 36.69 46.27 -38.41
CA ALA A 807 35.37 46.89 -38.50
C ALA A 807 35.31 48.36 -38.06
N PHE A 808 36.22 48.82 -37.18
CA PHE A 808 36.09 50.12 -36.50
C PHE A 808 37.35 51.00 -36.48
N ALA A 809 38.47 50.63 -37.11
CA ALA A 809 39.69 51.46 -37.11
C ALA A 809 39.48 52.91 -37.60
N GLY A 810 38.47 53.15 -38.44
CA GLY A 810 38.12 54.48 -38.95
C GLY A 810 37.13 55.28 -38.10
N ASP A 811 36.54 54.72 -37.04
CA ASP A 811 35.58 55.44 -36.19
C ASP A 811 36.31 56.06 -34.98
N PRO A 812 36.43 57.40 -34.90
CA PRO A 812 37.17 58.07 -33.83
C PRO A 812 36.54 57.88 -32.44
N ARG A 813 35.32 57.35 -32.36
CA ARG A 813 34.65 57.04 -31.09
C ARG A 813 35.09 55.70 -30.51
N VAL A 814 35.73 54.81 -31.28
CA VAL A 814 36.11 53.46 -30.84
C VAL A 814 37.61 53.38 -30.58
N ARG A 815 37.98 52.85 -29.40
CA ARG A 815 39.37 52.58 -29.00
C ARG A 815 39.50 51.12 -28.61
N LEU A 816 40.47 50.42 -29.19
CA LEU A 816 40.83 49.06 -28.80
C LEU A 816 42.02 49.09 -27.83
N LEU A 817 41.89 48.38 -26.71
CA LEU A 817 42.94 48.17 -25.72
C LEU A 817 43.21 46.67 -25.60
N THR A 818 44.37 46.22 -26.03
CA THR A 818 44.80 44.81 -25.91
C THR A 818 45.71 44.64 -24.69
N LEU A 819 45.37 43.69 -23.82
CA LEU A 819 46.04 43.42 -22.55
C LEU A 819 46.51 41.97 -22.48
N GLU A 820 47.43 41.66 -21.56
CA GLU A 820 47.64 40.28 -21.12
C GLU A 820 46.47 39.85 -20.22
N ASN A 821 45.97 38.64 -20.42
CA ASN A 821 44.83 38.12 -19.66
C ASN A 821 45.07 38.21 -18.15
N GLY A 822 44.24 39.02 -17.48
CA GLY A 822 44.22 39.11 -16.02
C GLY A 822 42.83 39.20 -15.42
N GLY A 823 41.79 38.91 -16.21
CA GLY A 823 40.40 38.87 -15.79
C GLY A 823 39.65 40.19 -15.99
N LYS A 824 38.32 40.07 -16.10
CA LYS A 824 37.40 41.17 -16.40
C LYS A 824 37.56 42.39 -15.50
N ALA A 825 37.70 42.22 -14.18
CA ALA A 825 37.87 43.35 -13.26
C ALA A 825 39.15 44.14 -13.52
N ARG A 826 40.27 43.46 -13.81
CA ARG A 826 41.54 44.10 -14.21
C ARG A 826 41.37 44.85 -15.53
N ALA A 827 40.77 44.21 -16.53
CA ALA A 827 40.50 44.81 -17.83
C ALA A 827 39.68 46.10 -17.73
N LEU A 828 38.58 46.06 -16.95
CA LEU A 828 37.73 47.23 -16.69
C LEU A 828 38.49 48.34 -15.95
N ASN A 829 39.32 48.01 -14.95
CA ASN A 829 40.12 49.01 -14.24
C ASN A 829 41.15 49.71 -15.15
N ARG A 830 41.74 49.00 -16.11
CA ARG A 830 42.65 49.64 -17.09
C ARG A 830 41.92 50.56 -18.06
N ALA A 831 40.68 50.22 -18.44
CA ALA A 831 39.85 51.15 -19.22
C ALA A 831 39.37 52.36 -18.41
N LEU A 832 39.12 52.22 -17.11
CA LEU A 832 38.77 53.35 -16.24
C LEU A 832 39.84 54.44 -16.19
N GLU A 833 41.13 54.07 -16.34
CA GLU A 833 42.24 55.04 -16.45
C GLU A 833 42.18 55.88 -17.74
N LEU A 834 41.50 55.36 -18.77
CA LEU A 834 41.39 55.97 -20.10
C LEU A 834 40.03 56.62 -20.36
N ALA A 835 39.06 56.41 -19.46
CA ALA A 835 37.70 56.91 -19.58
C ALA A 835 37.65 58.43 -19.42
N THR A 836 37.00 59.11 -20.36
CA THR A 836 36.89 60.57 -20.36
C THR A 836 35.48 61.08 -20.08
N GLY A 837 34.47 60.22 -20.12
CA GLY A 837 33.09 60.52 -19.73
C GLY A 837 32.90 60.59 -18.22
N GLU A 838 31.99 61.46 -17.77
CA GLU A 838 31.58 61.54 -16.35
C GLU A 838 30.83 60.28 -15.91
N ILE A 839 30.21 59.59 -16.87
CA ILE A 839 29.41 58.38 -16.68
C ILE A 839 30.11 57.25 -17.45
N VAL A 840 30.22 56.09 -16.80
CA VAL A 840 30.83 54.90 -17.36
C VAL A 840 29.80 53.77 -17.39
N ILE A 841 29.74 53.06 -18.51
CA ILE A 841 28.96 51.84 -18.69
C ILE A 841 29.93 50.70 -18.92
N ALA A 842 29.82 49.63 -18.14
CA ALA A 842 30.40 48.34 -18.50
C ALA A 842 29.34 47.54 -19.25
N LEU A 843 29.64 47.11 -20.48
CA LEU A 843 28.76 46.30 -21.31
C LEU A 843 29.44 44.96 -21.62
N ASP A 844 28.79 43.85 -21.27
CA ASP A 844 29.27 42.52 -21.69
C ASP A 844 29.19 42.37 -23.22
N ALA A 845 30.21 41.77 -23.84
CA ALA A 845 30.30 41.63 -25.30
C ALA A 845 29.17 40.80 -25.93
N ASP A 846 28.46 40.00 -25.13
CA ASP A 846 27.31 39.17 -25.53
C ASP A 846 25.95 39.89 -25.44
N THR A 847 25.96 41.19 -25.14
CA THR A 847 24.76 41.95 -24.81
C THR A 847 24.51 43.09 -25.82
N GLN A 848 23.25 43.29 -26.17
CA GLN A 848 22.79 44.24 -27.19
C GLN A 848 21.85 45.28 -26.58
N PHE A 849 22.18 46.56 -26.70
CA PHE A 849 21.35 47.67 -26.21
C PHE A 849 20.30 48.10 -27.23
N GLU A 850 19.12 48.51 -26.75
CA GLU A 850 18.18 49.30 -27.57
C GLU A 850 18.78 50.70 -27.84
N PRO A 851 18.45 51.37 -28.95
CA PRO A 851 19.05 52.66 -29.35
C PRO A 851 18.95 53.79 -28.30
N THR A 852 18.01 53.71 -27.35
CA THR A 852 17.81 54.73 -26.30
C THR A 852 18.32 54.30 -24.92
N THR A 853 18.88 53.08 -24.79
CA THR A 853 19.26 52.51 -23.49
C THR A 853 20.32 53.34 -22.77
N ILE A 854 21.38 53.78 -23.47
CA ILE A 854 22.45 54.58 -22.87
C ILE A 854 21.92 55.94 -22.39
N ALA A 855 21.14 56.63 -23.22
CA ALA A 855 20.53 57.91 -22.88
C ALA A 855 19.59 57.80 -21.66
N ARG A 856 18.80 56.71 -21.59
CA ARG A 856 17.92 56.40 -20.45
C ARG A 856 18.67 56.11 -19.17
N LEU A 857 19.82 55.46 -19.23
CA LEU A 857 20.69 55.27 -18.05
C LEU A 857 21.31 56.61 -17.63
N ALA A 858 21.84 57.39 -18.58
CA ALA A 858 22.57 58.61 -18.33
C ALA A 858 21.71 59.72 -17.69
N ARG A 859 20.42 59.82 -18.02
CA ARG A 859 19.52 60.88 -17.51
C ARG A 859 19.43 60.95 -15.98
N TRP A 860 19.62 59.81 -15.29
CA TRP A 860 19.51 59.75 -13.83
C TRP A 860 20.68 60.44 -13.11
N PHE A 861 21.83 60.59 -13.76
CA PHE A 861 22.98 61.29 -13.18
C PHE A 861 22.81 62.81 -13.11
N ALA A 862 21.66 63.34 -13.54
CA ALA A 862 21.21 64.68 -13.18
C ALA A 862 21.09 64.86 -11.65
N ASP A 863 20.79 63.79 -10.90
CA ASP A 863 20.88 63.80 -9.43
C ASP A 863 22.33 63.53 -8.99
N PRO A 864 23.00 64.48 -8.30
CA PRO A 864 24.38 64.32 -7.85
C PRO A 864 24.54 63.22 -6.79
N LYS A 865 23.48 62.72 -6.16
CA LYS A 865 23.55 61.63 -5.17
C LYS A 865 23.60 60.24 -5.81
N ILE A 866 23.23 60.12 -7.08
CA ILE A 866 23.18 58.84 -7.78
C ILE A 866 24.61 58.46 -8.22
N GLY A 867 25.08 57.32 -7.69
CA GLY A 867 26.36 56.72 -8.04
C GLY A 867 26.24 55.60 -9.07
N ALA A 868 25.08 54.94 -9.15
CA ALA A 868 24.84 53.89 -10.16
C ALA A 868 23.36 53.76 -10.56
N VAL A 869 23.12 53.24 -11.76
CA VAL A 869 21.81 53.02 -12.36
C VAL A 869 21.79 51.63 -12.98
N ALA A 870 20.85 50.79 -12.56
CA ALA A 870 20.59 49.50 -13.19
C ALA A 870 19.54 49.62 -14.31
N GLY A 871 19.75 48.91 -15.42
CA GLY A 871 18.72 48.73 -16.45
C GLY A 871 18.05 47.35 -16.40
N ASN A 872 17.17 47.11 -17.36
CA ASN A 872 16.37 45.91 -17.51
C ASN A 872 17.04 44.90 -18.47
N ALA A 873 17.68 43.86 -17.92
CA ALA A 873 18.27 42.79 -18.70
C ALA A 873 17.19 41.80 -19.16
N LYS A 874 17.26 41.35 -20.42
CA LYS A 874 16.33 40.39 -21.02
C LYS A 874 17.08 39.33 -21.82
N VAL A 875 16.55 38.09 -21.82
CA VAL A 875 17.13 37.00 -22.61
C VAL A 875 16.78 37.17 -24.09
N GLY A 876 17.79 37.28 -24.95
CA GLY A 876 17.64 37.50 -26.39
C GLY A 876 17.64 36.24 -27.26
N ASN A 877 18.22 35.11 -26.82
CA ASN A 877 18.29 33.86 -27.56
C ASN A 877 17.32 32.79 -27.01
N ARG A 878 16.01 33.03 -27.12
CA ARG A 878 14.94 32.14 -26.59
C ARG A 878 14.67 30.89 -27.46
N VAL A 879 15.74 30.22 -27.88
CA VAL A 879 15.72 29.15 -28.89
C VAL A 879 15.28 27.78 -28.36
N ASN A 880 15.43 27.49 -27.06
CA ASN A 880 15.10 26.18 -26.49
C ASN A 880 14.42 26.32 -25.12
N LEU A 881 14.04 25.19 -24.50
CA LEU A 881 13.33 25.20 -23.21
C LEU A 881 14.18 25.82 -22.09
N LEU A 882 15.50 25.61 -22.09
CA LEU A 882 16.42 26.13 -21.09
C LEU A 882 16.51 27.66 -21.12
N THR A 883 16.68 28.24 -22.32
CA THR A 883 16.76 29.70 -22.48
C THR A 883 15.40 30.37 -22.25
N LYS A 884 14.28 29.66 -22.54
CA LYS A 884 12.93 30.10 -22.15
C LYS A 884 12.70 30.05 -20.63
N PHE A 885 13.16 29.02 -19.93
CA PHE A 885 13.11 28.97 -18.46
C PHE A 885 13.93 30.10 -17.84
N GLN A 886 15.11 30.41 -18.37
CA GLN A 886 15.88 31.56 -17.91
C GLN A 886 15.16 32.89 -18.20
N ALA A 887 14.44 33.01 -19.32
CA ALA A 887 13.62 34.18 -19.60
C ALA A 887 12.48 34.34 -18.55
N VAL A 888 11.80 33.26 -18.17
CA VAL A 888 10.79 33.26 -17.10
C VAL A 888 11.42 33.74 -15.78
N GLU A 889 12.58 33.20 -15.41
CA GLU A 889 13.29 33.59 -14.17
C GLU A 889 13.68 35.07 -14.16
N TYR A 890 14.13 35.63 -15.28
CA TYR A 890 14.44 37.06 -15.39
C TYR A 890 13.20 37.93 -15.11
N ILE A 891 12.04 37.51 -15.65
CA ILE A 891 10.77 38.21 -15.46
C ILE A 891 10.28 38.10 -14.01
N THR A 892 10.17 36.87 -13.48
CA THR A 892 9.48 36.60 -12.21
C THR A 892 10.34 36.82 -10.98
N ALA A 893 11.67 36.64 -11.08
CA ALA A 893 12.59 36.82 -9.97
C ALA A 893 13.39 38.12 -10.12
N GLN A 894 14.24 38.24 -11.13
CA GLN A 894 15.23 39.32 -11.18
C GLN A 894 14.60 40.71 -11.34
N ASN A 895 13.71 40.89 -12.32
CA ASN A 895 13.12 42.19 -12.61
C ASN A 895 12.12 42.63 -11.54
N LEU A 896 11.30 41.71 -11.05
CA LEU A 896 10.35 41.96 -9.97
C LEU A 896 11.08 42.36 -8.67
N GLU A 897 12.12 41.61 -8.30
CA GLU A 897 12.92 41.87 -7.10
C GLU A 897 13.65 43.22 -7.19
N ARG A 898 14.32 43.51 -8.32
CA ARG A 898 14.98 44.81 -8.53
C ARG A 898 14.02 45.98 -8.41
N ARG A 899 12.82 45.88 -9.02
CA ARG A 899 11.80 46.92 -8.93
C ARG A 899 11.34 47.14 -7.48
N ALA A 900 11.15 46.07 -6.72
CA ALA A 900 10.78 46.15 -5.31
C ALA A 900 11.91 46.76 -4.45
N LEU A 901 13.17 46.37 -4.68
CA LEU A 901 14.31 46.75 -3.84
C LEU A 901 14.88 48.15 -4.14
N ALA A 902 14.75 48.66 -5.38
CA ALA A 902 15.36 49.92 -5.81
C ALA A 902 15.02 51.10 -4.90
N ARG A 903 13.74 51.28 -4.55
CA ARG A 903 13.29 52.43 -3.75
C ARG A 903 13.55 52.28 -2.25
N MET A 904 13.90 51.07 -1.80
CA MET A 904 14.31 50.83 -0.41
C MET A 904 15.82 51.05 -0.19
N ASN A 905 16.56 51.50 -1.21
CA ASN A 905 18.03 51.56 -1.19
C ASN A 905 18.64 50.21 -0.77
N ALA A 906 18.04 49.12 -1.28
CA ALA A 906 18.36 47.75 -0.92
C ALA A 906 18.86 46.93 -2.13
N MET A 907 19.22 47.60 -3.22
CA MET A 907 19.69 46.96 -4.44
C MET A 907 21.05 46.31 -4.20
N THR A 908 21.14 44.99 -4.30
CA THR A 908 22.41 44.29 -4.07
C THR A 908 23.29 44.24 -5.31
N VAL A 909 22.71 44.34 -6.52
CA VAL A 909 23.44 44.21 -7.79
C VAL A 909 22.90 45.12 -8.88
N VAL A 910 23.77 45.95 -9.45
CA VAL A 910 23.62 46.56 -10.77
C VAL A 910 24.26 45.58 -11.76
N PRO A 911 23.52 45.03 -12.73
CA PRO A 911 24.02 43.94 -13.56
C PRO A 911 25.07 44.45 -14.54
N GLY A 912 26.18 43.73 -14.69
CA GLY A 912 27.22 44.05 -15.69
C GLY A 912 26.73 44.06 -17.14
N ALA A 913 25.60 43.40 -17.44
CA ALA A 913 24.99 43.43 -18.77
C ALA A 913 24.29 44.77 -19.07
N VAL A 914 23.81 45.51 -18.06
CA VAL A 914 23.11 46.79 -18.23
C VAL A 914 23.18 47.63 -16.97
N GLY A 915 24.30 48.34 -16.82
CA GLY A 915 24.55 49.23 -15.70
C GLY A 915 25.30 50.48 -16.14
N ALA A 916 25.00 51.61 -15.51
CA ALA A 916 25.78 52.83 -15.63
C ALA A 916 26.24 53.28 -14.24
N TRP A 917 27.43 53.86 -14.18
CA TRP A 917 28.05 54.31 -12.94
C TRP A 917 28.65 55.70 -13.11
N ARG A 918 28.61 56.50 -12.06
CA ARG A 918 29.32 57.78 -12.00
C ARG A 918 30.80 57.49 -11.82
N LEU A 919 31.67 58.06 -12.67
CA LEU A 919 33.11 57.80 -12.63
C LEU A 919 33.69 58.14 -11.24
N ALA A 920 33.29 59.27 -10.67
CA ALA A 920 33.72 59.68 -9.32
C ALA A 920 33.32 58.68 -8.23
N ALA A 921 32.16 58.03 -8.35
CA ALA A 921 31.70 57.03 -7.37
C ALA A 921 32.53 55.74 -7.45
N ILE A 922 32.89 55.31 -8.68
CA ILE A 922 33.78 54.16 -8.88
C ILE A 922 35.19 54.45 -8.34
N GLN A 923 35.73 55.63 -8.62
CA GLN A 923 37.05 56.05 -8.15
C GLN A 923 37.11 56.10 -6.62
N GLN A 924 36.06 56.60 -5.96
CA GLN A 924 35.99 56.67 -4.49
C GLN A 924 36.09 55.29 -3.82
N VAL A 925 35.55 54.25 -4.45
CA VAL A 925 35.57 52.87 -3.90
C VAL A 925 36.78 52.05 -4.37
N GLY A 926 37.64 52.63 -5.21
CA GLY A 926 38.89 52.02 -5.66
C GLY A 926 38.79 51.18 -6.95
N GLY A 927 37.77 51.39 -7.77
CA GLY A 927 37.58 50.65 -9.03
C GLY A 927 36.74 49.37 -8.90
N TYR A 928 36.77 48.53 -9.93
CA TYR A 928 36.18 47.20 -9.93
C TYR A 928 37.00 46.24 -9.05
N PRO A 929 36.37 45.53 -8.10
CA PRO A 929 37.07 44.59 -7.22
C PRO A 929 37.52 43.34 -7.97
N ASP A 930 38.74 42.87 -7.71
CA ASP A 930 39.38 41.70 -8.33
C ASP A 930 39.42 40.45 -7.41
N ASP A 931 38.93 40.57 -6.17
CA ASP A 931 38.93 39.52 -5.15
C ASP A 931 37.61 38.71 -5.10
N THR A 932 36.63 39.03 -5.95
CA THR A 932 35.33 38.33 -6.07
C THR A 932 34.97 38.00 -7.51
N LEU A 933 34.14 36.95 -7.71
CA LEU A 933 33.67 36.50 -9.05
C LEU A 933 32.45 37.26 -9.60
N ALA A 934 31.83 38.10 -8.77
CA ALA A 934 30.70 38.95 -9.10
C ALA A 934 31.09 40.41 -8.83
N GLU A 935 31.99 40.91 -9.68
CA GLU A 935 32.60 42.23 -9.57
C GLU A 935 31.56 43.37 -9.56
N ASP A 936 30.45 43.16 -10.28
CA ASP A 936 29.33 44.09 -10.42
C ASP A 936 28.50 44.19 -9.13
N GLN A 937 28.23 43.05 -8.48
CA GLN A 937 27.55 42.98 -7.19
C GLN A 937 28.40 43.61 -6.08
N ASP A 938 29.69 43.27 -6.02
CA ASP A 938 30.62 43.82 -5.03
C ASP A 938 30.74 45.36 -5.17
N LEU A 939 30.95 45.85 -6.40
CA LEU A 939 30.99 47.28 -6.70
C LEU A 939 29.69 47.99 -6.28
N THR A 940 28.54 47.39 -6.57
CA THR A 940 27.23 47.95 -6.20
C THR A 940 27.07 48.13 -4.69
N ILE A 941 27.50 47.14 -3.91
CA ILE A 941 27.45 47.19 -2.44
C ILE A 941 28.48 48.19 -1.92
N ALA A 942 29.68 48.23 -2.50
CA ALA A 942 30.74 49.18 -2.13
C ALA A 942 30.32 50.64 -2.35
N ILE A 943 29.70 50.96 -3.50
CA ILE A 943 29.21 52.30 -3.84
C ILE A 943 28.15 52.77 -2.83
N GLN A 944 27.18 51.91 -2.51
CA GLN A 944 26.17 52.25 -1.49
C GLN A 944 26.78 52.40 -0.10
N ARG A 945 27.76 51.56 0.26
CA ARG A 945 28.49 51.69 1.53
C ARG A 945 29.26 53.01 1.62
N ALA A 946 29.70 53.57 0.50
CA ALA A 946 30.33 54.88 0.42
C ALA A 946 29.33 56.06 0.44
N GLY A 947 28.03 55.80 0.52
CA GLY A 947 26.98 56.81 0.69
C GLY A 947 26.22 57.21 -0.58
N TRP A 948 26.55 56.62 -1.72
CA TRP A 948 25.87 56.90 -2.99
C TRP A 948 24.53 56.16 -3.10
N ALA A 949 23.56 56.77 -3.77
CA ALA A 949 22.30 56.13 -4.11
C ALA A 949 22.42 55.29 -5.39
N VAL A 950 21.63 54.22 -5.47
CA VAL A 950 21.50 53.37 -6.65
C VAL A 950 20.03 53.34 -7.06
N THR A 951 19.76 53.56 -8.34
CA THR A 951 18.40 53.54 -8.89
C THR A 951 18.25 52.51 -10.01
N TYR A 952 17.04 52.36 -10.54
CA TYR A 952 16.69 51.41 -11.58
C TYR A 952 15.81 52.06 -12.66
N ASP A 953 16.16 51.84 -13.93
CA ASP A 953 15.37 52.25 -15.09
C ASP A 953 14.86 51.03 -15.86
N GLN A 954 13.56 50.75 -15.74
CA GLN A 954 12.93 49.62 -16.40
C GLN A 954 12.91 49.72 -17.94
N TYR A 955 13.07 50.93 -18.48
CA TYR A 955 13.02 51.20 -19.92
C TYR A 955 14.41 51.18 -20.56
N ALA A 956 15.49 51.18 -19.78
CA ALA A 956 16.83 50.94 -20.28
C ALA A 956 17.01 49.43 -20.52
N VAL A 957 16.64 48.94 -21.70
CA VAL A 957 16.59 47.50 -22.01
C VAL A 957 17.89 47.02 -22.66
N ALA A 958 18.35 45.85 -22.24
CA ALA A 958 19.47 45.15 -22.85
C ALA A 958 19.15 43.67 -23.08
N TRP A 959 19.46 43.17 -24.27
CA TRP A 959 19.24 41.79 -24.68
C TRP A 959 20.54 41.00 -24.57
N THR A 960 20.62 40.04 -23.64
CA THR A 960 21.81 39.25 -23.34
C THR A 960 21.66 37.78 -23.80
N GLU A 961 22.79 37.13 -24.07
CA GLU A 961 22.84 35.71 -24.44
C GLU A 961 22.75 34.79 -23.20
N SER A 962 21.74 33.92 -23.18
CA SER A 962 21.54 32.85 -22.20
C SER A 962 22.23 31.56 -22.67
N PRO A 963 22.85 30.76 -21.78
CA PRO A 963 23.46 29.50 -22.17
C PRO A 963 22.44 28.50 -22.75
N GLU A 964 22.72 27.96 -23.94
CA GLU A 964 21.83 27.00 -24.61
C GLU A 964 21.94 25.56 -24.06
N THR A 965 22.92 25.27 -23.19
CA THR A 965 23.16 23.92 -22.62
C THR A 965 23.13 23.91 -21.10
N ILE A 966 22.71 22.78 -20.50
CA ILE A 966 22.68 22.59 -19.03
C ILE A 966 24.06 22.85 -18.40
N LYS A 967 25.13 22.34 -19.02
CA LYS A 967 26.51 22.54 -18.55
C LYS A 967 26.92 24.01 -18.59
N GLY A 968 26.54 24.74 -19.65
CA GLY A 968 26.75 26.18 -19.75
C GLY A 968 26.00 26.96 -18.67
N LEU A 969 24.71 26.66 -18.49
CA LEU A 969 23.89 27.29 -17.45
C LEU A 969 24.45 27.03 -16.05
N ALA A 970 24.80 25.78 -15.72
CA ALA A 970 25.34 25.43 -14.42
C ALA A 970 26.68 26.15 -14.13
N LYS A 971 27.54 26.34 -15.15
CA LYS A 971 28.77 27.13 -15.01
C LYS A 971 28.46 28.61 -14.72
N GLN A 972 27.56 29.22 -15.50
CA GLN A 972 27.14 30.62 -15.31
C GLN A 972 26.59 30.82 -13.89
N ARG A 973 25.64 29.98 -13.49
CA ARG A 973 24.96 30.10 -12.19
C ARG A 973 25.87 29.81 -11.02
N PHE A 974 26.83 28.88 -11.18
CA PHE A 974 27.84 28.64 -10.16
C PHE A 974 28.73 29.86 -9.93
N ARG A 975 29.13 30.57 -10.98
CA ARG A 975 29.87 31.82 -10.85
C ARG A 975 29.06 32.86 -10.07
N TRP A 976 27.77 33.01 -10.40
CA TRP A 976 26.90 33.97 -9.70
C TRP A 976 26.69 33.57 -8.24
N ALA A 977 26.30 32.33 -7.95
CA ALA A 977 26.09 31.87 -6.58
C ALA A 977 27.35 31.99 -5.71
N PHE A 978 28.53 31.64 -6.26
CA PHE A 978 29.79 31.77 -5.54
C PHE A 978 30.20 33.24 -5.34
N GLY A 979 30.07 34.06 -6.38
CA GLY A 979 30.36 35.50 -6.30
C GLY A 979 29.43 36.23 -5.31
N THR A 980 28.13 35.90 -5.32
CA THR A 980 27.18 36.38 -4.31
C THR A 980 27.60 35.98 -2.91
N LEU A 981 27.98 34.71 -2.69
CA LEU A 981 28.44 34.25 -1.38
C LEU A 981 29.70 35.00 -0.92
N GLN A 982 30.63 35.30 -1.83
CA GLN A 982 31.81 36.12 -1.55
C GLN A 982 31.41 37.55 -1.15
N CYS A 983 30.50 38.18 -1.89
CA CYS A 983 30.03 39.54 -1.60
C CYS A 983 29.31 39.62 -0.25
N LEU A 984 28.40 38.69 0.03
CA LEU A 984 27.67 38.62 1.29
C LEU A 984 28.63 38.44 2.49
N TRP A 985 29.69 37.65 2.33
CA TRP A 985 30.74 37.49 3.33
C TRP A 985 31.58 38.76 3.50
N LYS A 986 32.09 39.33 2.41
CA LYS A 986 32.95 40.53 2.38
C LYS A 986 32.25 41.75 2.98
N HIS A 987 30.95 41.90 2.76
CA HIS A 987 30.16 43.04 3.21
C HIS A 987 29.26 42.75 4.41
N GLY A 988 29.44 41.63 5.12
CA GLY A 988 28.59 41.23 6.25
C GLY A 988 28.52 42.26 7.39
N SER A 989 29.57 43.10 7.55
CA SER A 989 29.60 44.18 8.54
C SER A 989 28.52 45.26 8.34
N ILE A 990 27.94 45.38 7.15
CA ILE A 990 26.82 46.29 6.88
C ILE A 990 25.60 45.93 7.76
N MET A 991 25.34 44.64 7.98
CA MET A 991 24.24 44.20 8.84
C MET A 991 24.51 44.53 10.32
N ALA A 992 25.75 44.37 10.78
CA ALA A 992 26.14 44.69 12.15
C ALA A 992 26.11 46.20 12.44
N THR A 993 26.51 47.03 11.47
CA THR A 993 26.52 48.50 11.60
C THR A 993 25.17 49.15 11.31
N GLY A 994 24.24 48.42 10.66
CA GLY A 994 22.93 48.94 10.27
C GLY A 994 22.97 50.00 9.16
N ARG A 995 24.12 50.22 8.51
CA ARG A 995 24.33 51.28 7.51
C ARG A 995 25.05 50.74 6.26
N PRO A 996 24.55 51.02 5.05
CA PRO A 996 23.31 51.74 4.72
C PRO A 996 22.05 50.96 5.13
N ALA A 997 21.02 51.65 5.61
CA ALA A 997 19.85 51.01 6.25
C ALA A 997 19.08 50.06 5.32
N GLY A 998 18.94 50.41 4.04
CA GLY A 998 18.25 49.58 3.04
C GLY A 998 18.95 48.24 2.80
N LEU A 999 20.26 48.27 2.52
CA LEU A 999 21.08 47.07 2.41
C LEU A 999 21.14 46.26 3.71
N ALA A 1000 21.30 46.93 4.86
CA ALA A 1000 21.45 46.26 6.15
C ALA A 1000 20.17 45.56 6.61
N ARG A 1001 18.99 46.16 6.41
CA ARG A 1001 17.72 45.65 6.91
C ARG A 1001 16.96 44.79 5.91
N VAL A 1002 17.18 45.00 4.61
CA VAL A 1002 16.43 44.33 3.54
C VAL A 1002 17.37 43.60 2.57
N GLY A 1003 18.28 44.33 1.92
CA GLY A 1003 19.05 43.80 0.77
C GLY A 1003 19.91 42.58 1.09
N LEU A 1004 20.79 42.66 2.09
CA LEU A 1004 21.66 41.55 2.48
C LEU A 1004 20.89 40.43 3.21
N PRO A 1005 20.01 40.70 4.19
CA PRO A 1005 19.25 39.64 4.86
C PRO A 1005 18.41 38.80 3.89
N GLN A 1006 17.72 39.43 2.94
CA GLN A 1006 16.88 38.70 1.98
C GLN A 1006 17.74 37.89 0.98
N ALA A 1007 18.90 38.41 0.56
CA ALA A 1007 19.82 37.66 -0.30
C ALA A 1007 20.39 36.42 0.42
N ILE A 1008 20.79 36.55 1.69
CA ILE A 1008 21.23 35.41 2.50
C ILE A 1008 20.09 34.38 2.63
N LEU A 1009 18.90 34.83 3.02
CA LEU A 1009 17.78 33.95 3.29
C LEU A 1009 17.31 33.22 2.02
N PHE A 1010 17.05 33.93 0.92
CA PHE A 1010 16.40 33.36 -0.27
C PHE A 1010 17.37 32.82 -1.32
N GLN A 1011 18.55 33.42 -1.48
CA GLN A 1011 19.51 32.96 -2.51
C GLN A 1011 20.47 31.89 -1.97
N ILE A 1012 20.73 31.86 -0.66
CA ILE A 1012 21.65 30.89 -0.04
C ILE A 1012 20.90 29.86 0.82
N VAL A 1013 20.25 30.29 1.92
CA VAL A 1013 19.67 29.36 2.91
C VAL A 1013 18.52 28.55 2.32
N PHE A 1014 17.56 29.20 1.67
CA PHE A 1014 16.41 28.53 1.07
C PHE A 1014 16.83 27.55 -0.02
N ALA A 1015 17.77 27.96 -0.89
CA ALA A 1015 18.31 27.10 -1.95
C ALA A 1015 19.07 25.89 -1.40
N ALA A 1016 19.73 26.01 -0.23
CA ALA A 1016 20.41 24.91 0.43
C ALA A 1016 19.44 23.91 1.10
N ILE A 1017 18.29 24.38 1.60
CA ILE A 1017 17.27 23.54 2.27
C ILE A 1017 16.33 22.88 1.25
N SER A 1018 16.07 23.52 0.12
CA SER A 1018 15.08 23.06 -0.87
C SER A 1018 15.26 21.61 -1.37
N PRO A 1019 16.49 21.07 -1.54
CA PRO A 1019 16.68 19.64 -1.86
C PRO A 1019 16.10 18.67 -0.83
N ILE A 1020 16.10 19.05 0.45
CA ILE A 1020 15.53 18.24 1.54
C ILE A 1020 14.00 18.20 1.40
N ILE A 1021 13.40 19.34 1.02
CA ILE A 1021 11.95 19.44 0.77
C ILE A 1021 11.55 18.54 -0.41
N ASP A 1022 12.27 18.62 -1.53
CA ASP A 1022 12.00 17.81 -2.72
C ASP A 1022 12.22 16.31 -2.43
N LEU A 1023 13.27 15.95 -1.68
CA LEU A 1023 13.52 14.56 -1.29
C LEU A 1023 12.41 14.03 -0.38
N ALA A 1024 11.99 14.79 0.62
CA ALA A 1024 10.91 14.39 1.52
C ALA A 1024 9.58 14.22 0.77
N LEU A 1025 9.30 15.06 -0.22
CA LEU A 1025 8.13 14.91 -1.08
C LEU A 1025 8.21 13.62 -1.90
N ILE A 1026 9.36 13.29 -2.48
CA ILE A 1026 9.56 12.03 -3.22
C ILE A 1026 9.38 10.83 -2.29
N VAL A 1027 10.00 10.85 -1.10
CA VAL A 1027 9.85 9.79 -0.10
C VAL A 1027 8.38 9.66 0.31
N SER A 1028 7.69 10.76 0.58
CA SER A 1028 6.27 10.78 0.92
C SER A 1028 5.43 10.17 -0.20
N PHE A 1029 5.65 10.52 -1.47
CA PHE A 1029 4.93 9.89 -2.59
C PHE A 1029 5.18 8.38 -2.69
N VAL A 1030 6.43 7.93 -2.52
CA VAL A 1030 6.78 6.51 -2.55
C VAL A 1030 6.12 5.77 -1.38
N MET A 1031 6.18 6.33 -0.17
CA MET A 1031 5.55 5.73 1.02
C MET A 1031 4.03 5.70 0.89
N THR A 1032 3.40 6.76 0.38
CA THR A 1032 1.96 6.77 0.11
C THR A 1032 1.59 5.78 -0.98
N TYR A 1033 2.40 5.61 -2.03
CA TYR A 1033 2.16 4.58 -3.04
C TYR A 1033 2.22 3.17 -2.43
N ILE A 1034 3.24 2.89 -1.61
CA ILE A 1034 3.35 1.62 -0.88
C ILE A 1034 2.12 1.43 0.04
N ALA A 1035 1.71 2.48 0.76
CA ALA A 1035 0.55 2.45 1.61
C ALA A 1035 -0.74 2.15 0.81
N VAL A 1036 -0.96 2.79 -0.34
CA VAL A 1036 -2.12 2.51 -1.21
C VAL A 1036 -2.14 1.05 -1.67
N GLN A 1037 -0.98 0.48 -2.01
CA GLN A 1037 -0.88 -0.95 -2.39
C GLN A 1037 -1.18 -1.88 -1.20
N ALA A 1038 -0.72 -1.51 0.00
CA ALA A 1038 -0.87 -2.33 1.20
C ALA A 1038 -2.25 -2.22 1.89
N HIS A 1039 -2.90 -1.05 1.81
CA HIS A 1039 -4.11 -0.70 2.59
C HIS A 1039 -5.35 -0.45 1.73
N GLY A 1040 -5.18 -0.40 0.41
CA GLY A 1040 -6.21 0.05 -0.51
C GLY A 1040 -6.44 1.56 -0.47
N TRP A 1041 -7.17 2.05 -1.46
CA TRP A 1041 -7.41 3.48 -1.67
C TRP A 1041 -8.25 4.12 -0.55
N ALA A 1042 -9.22 3.38 0.01
CA ALA A 1042 -10.18 3.92 0.97
C ALA A 1042 -9.54 4.44 2.26
N GLN A 1043 -8.50 3.76 2.77
CA GLN A 1043 -7.79 4.18 3.98
C GLN A 1043 -6.77 5.30 3.71
N THR A 1044 -6.19 5.37 2.52
CA THR A 1044 -5.07 6.28 2.19
C THR A 1044 -5.47 7.53 1.42
N GLN A 1045 -6.71 7.61 0.93
CA GLN A 1045 -7.21 8.72 0.13
C GLN A 1045 -7.03 10.08 0.84
N HIS A 1046 -7.27 10.14 2.14
CA HIS A 1046 -7.27 11.40 2.87
C HIS A 1046 -5.89 12.09 2.87
N ASP A 1047 -4.81 11.31 2.94
CA ASP A 1047 -3.44 11.84 2.90
C ASP A 1047 -3.06 12.31 1.49
N VAL A 1048 -3.46 11.54 0.47
CA VAL A 1048 -3.29 11.93 -0.93
C VAL A 1048 -4.02 13.24 -1.23
N ASP A 1049 -5.27 13.37 -0.78
CA ASP A 1049 -6.10 14.56 -0.98
C ASP A 1049 -5.48 15.79 -0.31
N LYS A 1050 -4.94 15.65 0.91
CA LYS A 1050 -4.21 16.73 1.61
C LYS A 1050 -2.95 17.14 0.85
N MET A 1051 -2.13 16.19 0.42
CA MET A 1051 -0.91 16.47 -0.34
C MET A 1051 -1.23 17.21 -1.66
N LEU A 1052 -2.26 16.74 -2.38
CA LEU A 1052 -2.71 17.36 -3.61
C LEU A 1052 -3.23 18.78 -3.37
N LEU A 1053 -4.03 18.99 -2.33
CA LEU A 1053 -4.55 20.30 -1.96
C LEU A 1053 -3.41 21.28 -1.67
N TYR A 1054 -2.41 20.89 -0.86
CA TYR A 1054 -1.26 21.75 -0.58
C TYR A 1054 -0.45 22.07 -1.83
N TRP A 1055 -0.25 21.09 -2.72
CA TRP A 1055 0.44 21.31 -3.99
C TRP A 1055 -0.32 22.30 -4.90
N LEU A 1056 -1.65 22.16 -4.99
CA LEU A 1056 -2.51 23.06 -5.76
C LEU A 1056 -2.49 24.49 -5.20
N VAL A 1057 -2.63 24.66 -3.88
CA VAL A 1057 -2.58 25.97 -3.22
C VAL A 1057 -1.23 26.64 -3.46
N PHE A 1058 -0.13 25.92 -3.28
CA PHE A 1058 1.22 26.48 -3.49
C PHE A 1058 1.46 26.86 -4.95
N THR A 1059 1.02 26.03 -5.90
CA THR A 1059 1.14 26.30 -7.34
C THR A 1059 0.28 27.50 -7.74
N ALA A 1060 -0.93 27.64 -7.18
CA ALA A 1060 -1.80 28.79 -7.41
C ALA A 1060 -1.16 30.09 -6.92
N ILE A 1061 -0.59 30.12 -5.71
CA ILE A 1061 0.08 31.30 -5.16
C ILE A 1061 1.26 31.72 -6.05
N ASP A 1062 2.09 30.77 -6.48
CA ASP A 1062 3.24 31.06 -7.34
C ASP A 1062 2.80 31.58 -8.73
N LEU A 1063 1.76 30.98 -9.32
CA LEU A 1063 1.18 31.47 -10.57
C LEU A 1063 0.58 32.88 -10.43
N LEU A 1064 -0.08 33.19 -9.31
CA LEU A 1064 -0.57 34.54 -9.03
C LEU A 1064 0.59 35.55 -8.95
N ALA A 1065 1.64 35.23 -8.20
CA ALA A 1065 2.82 36.10 -8.06
C ALA A 1065 3.52 36.31 -9.41
N ALA A 1066 3.67 35.26 -10.21
CA ALA A 1066 4.23 35.33 -11.56
C ALA A 1066 3.33 36.14 -12.51
N THR A 1067 2.01 35.99 -12.42
CA THR A 1067 1.05 36.78 -13.22
C THR A 1067 1.23 38.27 -12.97
N VAL A 1068 1.47 38.68 -11.72
CA VAL A 1068 1.81 40.08 -11.39
C VAL A 1068 3.10 40.51 -12.09
N ALA A 1069 4.16 39.69 -12.05
CA ALA A 1069 5.42 40.01 -12.72
C ALA A 1069 5.25 40.18 -14.24
N PHE A 1070 4.52 39.28 -14.90
CA PHE A 1070 4.21 39.38 -16.33
C PHE A 1070 3.33 40.59 -16.67
N ALA A 1071 2.37 40.94 -15.81
CA ALA A 1071 1.55 42.14 -15.97
C ALA A 1071 2.36 43.45 -15.92
N LEU A 1072 3.43 43.47 -15.12
CA LEU A 1072 4.36 44.59 -15.03
C LEU A 1072 5.32 44.68 -16.23
N GLU A 1073 5.65 43.55 -16.85
CA GLU A 1073 6.48 43.44 -18.05
C GLU A 1073 5.65 43.37 -19.34
N ARG A 1074 4.88 44.43 -19.64
CA ARG A 1074 3.88 44.46 -20.74
C ARG A 1074 4.40 44.08 -22.13
N ARG A 1075 5.70 44.20 -22.39
CA ARG A 1075 6.34 43.85 -23.68
C ARG A 1075 6.71 42.37 -23.81
N GLU A 1076 6.49 41.56 -22.77
CA GLU A 1076 6.85 40.13 -22.75
C GLU A 1076 5.76 39.20 -23.27
N GLN A 1077 6.18 37.98 -23.63
CA GLN A 1077 5.28 36.95 -24.15
C GLN A 1077 4.60 36.19 -23.01
N TRP A 1078 3.31 36.42 -22.80
CA TRP A 1078 2.49 35.77 -21.77
C TRP A 1078 2.45 34.24 -21.85
N ARG A 1079 2.68 33.64 -23.03
CA ARG A 1079 2.78 32.18 -23.18
C ARG A 1079 3.91 31.57 -22.34
N LEU A 1080 4.93 32.36 -21.97
CA LEU A 1080 6.02 31.91 -21.10
C LEU A 1080 5.56 31.66 -19.66
N LEU A 1081 4.46 32.26 -19.20
CA LEU A 1081 3.93 32.08 -17.84
C LEU A 1081 3.67 30.60 -17.54
N TRP A 1082 3.11 29.86 -18.49
CA TRP A 1082 2.79 28.43 -18.32
C TRP A 1082 4.03 27.54 -18.18
N LEU A 1083 5.22 28.02 -18.57
CA LEU A 1083 6.47 27.29 -18.39
C LEU A 1083 6.93 27.26 -16.93
N LEU A 1084 6.32 28.04 -16.03
CA LEU A 1084 6.64 28.06 -14.61
C LEU A 1084 6.30 26.74 -13.90
N ILE A 1085 5.26 26.03 -14.35
CA ILE A 1085 4.91 24.70 -13.83
C ILE A 1085 6.02 23.66 -14.16
N PRO A 1086 6.37 23.42 -15.43
CA PRO A 1086 7.43 22.46 -15.77
C PRO A 1086 8.83 22.93 -15.32
N GLN A 1087 9.07 24.22 -15.11
CA GLN A 1087 10.35 24.73 -14.56
C GLN A 1087 10.65 24.19 -13.15
N ARG A 1088 9.64 23.74 -12.40
CA ARG A 1088 9.81 23.13 -11.07
C ARG A 1088 10.48 21.75 -11.13
N ILE A 1089 10.51 21.13 -12.31
CA ILE A 1089 11.09 19.81 -12.58
C ILE A 1089 12.36 19.99 -13.43
N GLY A 1090 13.50 19.52 -12.93
CA GLY A 1090 14.81 19.61 -13.59
C GLY A 1090 15.51 20.97 -13.42
N TYR A 1091 14.90 22.08 -13.88
CA TYR A 1091 15.57 23.39 -13.89
C TYR A 1091 15.93 23.87 -12.49
N ARG A 1092 14.98 23.75 -11.56
CA ARG A 1092 15.14 24.15 -10.16
C ARG A 1092 16.22 23.32 -9.44
N GLN A 1093 16.31 22.02 -9.72
CA GLN A 1093 17.32 21.13 -9.13
C GLN A 1093 18.74 21.47 -9.59
N ILE A 1094 18.91 21.97 -10.83
CA ILE A 1094 20.19 22.52 -11.28
C ILE A 1094 20.60 23.72 -10.41
N MET A 1095 19.66 24.60 -10.05
CA MET A 1095 19.95 25.76 -9.18
C MET A 1095 20.39 25.33 -7.78
N TYR A 1096 19.74 24.30 -7.21
CA TYR A 1096 20.14 23.76 -5.91
C TYR A 1096 21.55 23.19 -5.94
N TYR A 1097 21.84 22.34 -6.93
CA TYR A 1097 23.17 21.76 -7.13
C TYR A 1097 24.24 22.84 -7.19
N VAL A 1098 23.97 23.91 -7.94
CA VAL A 1098 24.87 25.04 -8.11
C VAL A 1098 25.15 25.75 -6.78
N VAL A 1099 24.13 26.05 -5.97
CA VAL A 1099 24.30 26.74 -4.68
C VAL A 1099 25.02 25.84 -3.68
N LEU A 1100 24.65 24.55 -3.57
CA LEU A 1100 25.34 23.59 -2.72
C LEU A 1100 26.81 23.44 -3.11
N LYS A 1101 27.10 23.40 -4.42
CA LYS A 1101 28.46 23.41 -4.93
C LYS A 1101 29.21 24.69 -4.55
N ALA A 1102 28.58 25.86 -4.66
CA ALA A 1102 29.18 27.13 -4.26
C ALA A 1102 29.55 27.15 -2.76
N ILE A 1103 28.61 26.77 -1.89
CA ILE A 1103 28.84 26.63 -0.44
C ILE A 1103 29.99 25.66 -0.17
N THR A 1104 29.98 24.50 -0.82
CA THR A 1104 31.02 23.47 -0.65
C THR A 1104 32.41 23.97 -1.08
N GLN A 1105 32.52 24.73 -2.17
CA GLN A 1105 33.81 25.29 -2.60
C GLN A 1105 34.30 26.39 -1.66
N ALA A 1106 33.39 27.22 -1.12
CA ALA A 1106 33.72 28.25 -0.15
C ALA A 1106 34.24 27.64 1.16
N LEU A 1107 33.60 26.57 1.63
CA LEU A 1107 34.03 25.79 2.79
C LEU A 1107 35.36 25.04 2.56
N ARG A 1108 35.68 24.65 1.31
CA ARG A 1108 36.97 24.01 0.97
C ARG A 1108 38.11 25.01 0.81
N GLY A 1109 37.81 26.28 0.58
CA GLY A 1109 38.77 27.36 0.39
C GLY A 1109 39.55 27.32 -0.93
N ARG A 1110 38.93 26.79 -1.99
CA ARG A 1110 39.54 26.76 -3.33
C ARG A 1110 39.45 28.11 -4.02
N SER A 1111 40.51 28.47 -4.76
CA SER A 1111 40.42 29.55 -5.75
C SER A 1111 39.58 29.04 -6.93
N VAL A 1112 38.64 29.86 -7.38
CA VAL A 1112 37.76 29.58 -8.51
C VAL A 1112 38.00 30.71 -9.52
N GLY A 1113 38.56 30.36 -10.68
CA GLY A 1113 38.81 31.32 -11.76
C GLY A 1113 37.58 31.61 -12.61
N TRP A 1114 37.67 32.67 -13.43
CA TRP A 1114 36.66 33.04 -14.41
C TRP A 1114 36.63 32.00 -15.55
N GLY A 1115 35.62 31.13 -15.57
CA GLY A 1115 35.50 30.06 -16.57
C GLY A 1115 34.70 30.51 -17.81
N LYS A 1116 35.27 30.36 -19.01
CA LYS A 1116 34.66 30.71 -20.30
C LYS A 1116 33.34 29.96 -20.57
N LEU A 1117 32.35 30.69 -21.10
CA LEU A 1117 31.10 30.17 -21.69
C LEU A 1117 31.23 30.11 -23.22
N VAL A 1118 30.67 29.09 -23.86
CA VAL A 1118 30.63 28.98 -25.33
C VAL A 1118 29.52 29.88 -25.86
N ARG A 1119 29.83 30.76 -26.81
CA ARG A 1119 28.89 31.71 -27.44
C ARG A 1119 28.34 31.16 -28.74
N THR A 1120 27.10 31.55 -29.07
CA THR A 1120 26.42 31.12 -30.31
C THR A 1120 26.09 32.27 -31.27
N GLY A 1121 26.12 33.52 -30.78
CA GLY A 1121 25.87 34.71 -31.59
C GLY A 1121 24.39 34.94 -31.97
N ARG A 1122 23.45 34.19 -31.36
CA ARG A 1122 22.03 34.16 -31.78
C ARG A 1122 21.11 35.16 -31.07
N VAL A 1123 21.67 36.18 -30.41
CA VAL A 1123 20.86 37.22 -29.74
C VAL A 1123 20.03 37.97 -30.78
N GLN A 1124 18.72 38.15 -30.53
CA GLN A 1124 17.87 39.01 -31.34
C GLN A 1124 17.34 40.16 -30.47
N ALA A 1125 17.84 41.37 -30.69
CA ALA A 1125 17.19 42.58 -30.20
C ALA A 1125 15.93 42.82 -31.02
N ARG A 1126 14.82 43.12 -30.36
CA ARG A 1126 13.52 43.38 -31.00
C ARG A 1126 13.30 44.84 -31.31
#